data_AF-A0A3D0IF72-F1
#
_entry.id   AF-A0A3D0IF72-F1
#
_cell.length_a   1.000
_cell.length_b   1.000
_cell.length_c   1.000
_cell.angle_alpha   90.00
_cell.angle_beta   90.00
_cell.angle_gamma   90.00
#
_symmetry.space_group_name_H-M   'P 1'
#
loop_
_entity.id
_entity.type
_entity.pdbx_description
1 polymer ?
#
loop_
_entity_poly.entity_id
_entity_poly.type
_entity_poly.pdbx_seq_one_letter_code
_entity_poly.pdbx_strand_id
1 'polypeptide(L)'
;MIIRNPGRKLIAVVLLLSMAGACTACKKKAKDKRKREILESDTFFESEVGELKFPVDESKKLSYLMVDSVEYLGDMLLVNYTATYELPEEISHSNMPYIPDFDYDAFSSQKTVLFDLHGDPISKGNLHDPKDGELMTCATDKDGNLGFLIRDNNANPELSEYFILIKNNEGEVVKRISLEVPWFKDNRPISKMQFLPDGLITMTEARSGMEMPIYVFDENGKNLGTITPMGRAIMSDIFVQNGKYYILTAPSDFLYSNEISYTINEVDMQTWSLKEGKKTNGIMSTEAVSASEDGLYSTTPNGIDKYDISSGEMKEILNWNQTDVNHNVLSMVKSYPKNENEIFAIAEFFDPENTRSTYYVINLHRAEKNPHAGEKIMYVGGSYISDDFYDFVQRYNADPGNKLRIETIDYAFSETETTIEIAEKSPGGLADKVYLQFLSGNAPDILLGFSGFDQFQYGGFLEDLNPYIDGEDGLDRSLYFDNIFRAMESDGKLYSAPLCFELDGCIVAPDLVDAERNWSFEDLDKVAASLPENVELLPDMKCEEMLAKYLSPDLTDYMDMKKKNVSFSSENMIRLMEEVKKYGKTDEKIKPARWSKSIMGTSGYEGVMGLGIGSTFSIQDVGNLLACGNLAMCDVTVSDFQDYHLYKQVVPGGGKLLGYPSAQKKGILADPVKSISIVEASPYKKEAWSIIKSFFGEESQLETTAFPVSRSAFAKIGQEETDKLARVYEYFLKSRDQKDVIYYPADPNMPEELTEIVESVRFCIHRDDAVMDIIKDESAGYFLGSRTAEDVLKIVDNRARQVVQER
;
A
#
# COMPACT_ATOMS: atom_id res chain seq x y z
N MET A 1 4.53 12.69 39.49
CA MET A 1 5.58 11.65 39.67
C MET A 1 6.09 11.35 38.26
N ILE A 2 7.23 11.94 37.91
CA ILE A 2 7.73 12.00 36.52
C ILE A 2 8.55 10.73 36.27
N ILE A 3 8.04 9.80 35.46
CA ILE A 3 8.83 8.69 34.92
C ILE A 3 9.55 9.25 33.69
N ARG A 4 10.83 9.62 33.86
CA ARG A 4 11.74 9.91 32.76
C ARG A 4 12.00 8.59 32.03
N ASN A 5 11.56 8.48 30.77
CA ASN A 5 11.85 7.35 29.91
C ASN A 5 13.31 7.49 29.37
N PRO A 6 14.27 6.64 29.78
CA PRO A 6 15.68 6.80 29.42
C PRO A 6 16.03 6.30 28.00
N GLY A 7 15.07 5.76 27.25
CA GLY A 7 15.29 5.17 25.91
C GLY A 7 15.69 6.15 24.79
N ARG A 8 15.34 7.45 24.88
CA ARG A 8 15.55 8.39 23.76
C ARG A 8 16.98 8.97 23.65
N LYS A 9 17.77 8.96 24.72
CA LYS A 9 19.18 9.41 24.65
C LYS A 9 20.13 8.37 24.04
N LEU A 10 19.70 7.11 23.95
CA LEU A 10 20.52 6.05 23.37
C LEU A 10 20.59 6.13 21.83
N ILE A 11 19.55 6.68 21.18
CA ILE A 11 19.42 6.68 19.71
C ILE A 11 20.49 7.55 19.02
N ALA A 12 20.75 8.76 19.53
CA ALA A 12 21.81 9.62 18.98
C ALA A 12 23.23 9.02 19.16
N VAL A 13 23.46 8.27 20.24
CA VAL A 13 24.74 7.61 20.52
C VAL A 13 24.87 6.29 19.74
N VAL A 14 23.78 5.59 19.49
CA VAL A 14 23.74 4.39 18.64
C VAL A 14 23.93 4.75 17.16
N LEU A 15 23.41 5.88 16.67
CA LEU A 15 23.74 6.43 15.34
C LEU A 15 25.22 6.82 15.23
N LEU A 16 25.79 7.48 16.25
CA LEU A 16 27.22 7.83 16.30
C LEU A 16 28.14 6.59 16.36
N LEU A 17 27.76 5.55 17.09
CA LEU A 17 28.51 4.28 17.17
C LEU A 17 28.27 3.36 15.96
N SER A 18 27.09 3.41 15.33
CA SER A 18 26.81 2.68 14.10
C SER A 18 27.56 3.31 12.91
N MET A 19 27.78 4.62 12.87
CA MET A 19 28.63 5.26 11.85
C MET A 19 30.12 4.96 12.02
N ALA A 20 30.64 4.94 13.25
CA ALA A 20 32.03 4.54 13.52
C ALA A 20 32.26 3.02 13.35
N GLY A 21 31.26 2.21 13.70
CA GLY A 21 31.21 0.77 13.45
C GLY A 21 31.03 0.43 11.98
N ALA A 22 30.25 1.22 11.23
CA ALA A 22 30.11 1.12 9.78
C ALA A 22 31.42 1.45 9.08
N CYS A 23 32.22 2.42 9.54
CA CYS A 23 33.54 2.69 8.95
C CYS A 23 34.54 1.52 9.12
N THR A 24 34.39 0.69 10.15
CA THR A 24 35.26 -0.49 10.39
C THR A 24 34.66 -1.79 9.83
N ALA A 25 33.34 -1.91 9.72
CA ALA A 25 32.62 -3.00 9.04
C ALA A 25 32.57 -2.82 7.51
N CYS A 26 32.61 -1.58 6.99
CA CYS A 26 32.73 -1.27 5.56
C CYS A 26 34.04 -1.78 4.97
N LYS A 27 35.10 -1.94 5.78
CA LYS A 27 36.34 -2.61 5.35
C LYS A 27 36.21 -4.14 5.24
N LYS A 28 35.15 -4.75 5.78
CA LYS A 28 34.88 -6.20 5.69
C LYS A 28 33.71 -6.57 4.76
N LYS A 29 32.78 -5.65 4.46
CA LYS A 29 31.63 -5.86 3.54
C LYS A 29 31.80 -5.21 2.15
N ALA A 30 33.01 -4.83 1.74
CA ALA A 30 33.28 -4.29 0.40
C ALA A 30 33.29 -5.38 -0.72
N LYS A 31 32.37 -6.37 -0.71
CA LYS A 31 32.53 -7.55 -1.60
C LYS A 31 31.42 -7.92 -2.57
N ASP A 32 30.17 -7.53 -2.39
CA ASP A 32 29.13 -7.89 -3.38
C ASP A 32 28.55 -6.62 -3.99
N LYS A 33 29.24 -6.14 -5.04
CA LYS A 33 28.64 -5.19 -5.97
C LYS A 33 27.45 -5.87 -6.64
N ARG A 34 26.34 -5.15 -6.83
CA ARG A 34 25.22 -5.66 -7.64
C ARG A 34 25.74 -6.22 -8.96
N LYS A 35 25.27 -7.42 -9.28
CA LYS A 35 25.57 -8.10 -10.54
C LYS A 35 25.08 -7.24 -11.71
N ARG A 36 25.76 -7.27 -12.86
CA ARG A 36 25.44 -6.38 -14.00
C ARG A 36 25.15 -7.10 -15.31
N GLU A 37 25.23 -8.42 -15.30
CA GLU A 37 25.02 -9.27 -16.46
C GLU A 37 24.48 -10.60 -15.96
N ILE A 38 23.45 -11.13 -16.61
CA ILE A 38 22.79 -12.39 -16.25
C ILE A 38 23.66 -13.56 -16.69
N LEU A 39 23.87 -14.53 -15.81
CA LEU A 39 24.61 -15.75 -16.11
C LEU A 39 23.65 -16.91 -16.37
N GLU A 40 24.09 -17.88 -17.17
CA GLU A 40 23.34 -19.11 -17.45
C GLU A 40 22.97 -19.90 -16.18
N SER A 41 23.79 -19.78 -15.13
CA SER A 41 23.57 -20.43 -13.82
C SER A 41 22.63 -19.66 -12.89
N ASP A 42 22.16 -18.47 -13.27
CA ASP A 42 21.25 -17.71 -12.43
C ASP A 42 19.88 -18.36 -12.37
N THR A 43 19.24 -18.28 -11.21
CA THR A 43 17.86 -18.71 -11.05
C THR A 43 16.97 -17.94 -12.01
N PHE A 44 16.12 -18.66 -12.73
CA PHE A 44 15.00 -18.13 -13.49
C PHE A 44 13.85 -19.12 -13.40
N PHE A 45 12.63 -18.60 -13.36
CA PHE A 45 11.41 -19.39 -13.44
C PHE A 45 10.65 -18.98 -14.70
N GLU A 46 10.50 -19.94 -15.61
CA GLU A 46 9.56 -19.84 -16.71
C GLU A 46 8.14 -19.80 -16.13
N SER A 47 7.32 -18.91 -16.67
CA SER A 47 5.97 -18.67 -16.16
C SER A 47 4.92 -18.90 -17.24
N GLU A 48 3.85 -19.61 -16.89
CA GLU A 48 2.59 -19.60 -17.62
C GLU A 48 1.53 -18.91 -16.78
N VAL A 49 0.76 -18.00 -17.37
CA VAL A 49 -0.29 -17.26 -16.66
C VAL A 49 -1.63 -17.51 -17.36
N GLY A 50 -2.62 -17.99 -16.60
CA GLY A 50 -3.98 -18.25 -17.08
C GLY A 50 -5.01 -17.54 -16.20
N GLU A 51 -6.11 -17.06 -16.80
CA GLU A 51 -7.25 -16.49 -16.07
C GLU A 51 -8.20 -17.60 -15.61
N LEU A 52 -8.73 -17.52 -14.38
CA LEU A 52 -9.80 -18.41 -13.91
C LEU A 52 -11.11 -18.14 -14.65
N LYS A 53 -11.57 -19.10 -15.46
CA LYS A 53 -12.77 -18.97 -16.29
C LYS A 53 -14.02 -19.44 -15.56
N PHE A 54 -14.62 -18.57 -14.75
CA PHE A 54 -15.79 -18.90 -13.93
C PHE A 54 -17.02 -19.28 -14.76
N PRO A 55 -17.60 -20.48 -14.58
CA PRO A 55 -18.87 -20.85 -15.21
C PRO A 55 -20.05 -19.99 -14.72
N VAL A 56 -20.65 -19.16 -15.58
CA VAL A 56 -21.83 -18.33 -15.26
C VAL A 56 -23.04 -18.68 -16.14
N ASP A 57 -24.24 -18.24 -15.75
CA ASP A 57 -25.44 -18.38 -16.58
C ASP A 57 -25.43 -17.34 -17.71
N GLU A 58 -25.00 -17.76 -18.90
CA GLU A 58 -24.90 -16.89 -20.09
C GLU A 58 -26.25 -16.32 -20.56
N SER A 59 -27.39 -16.84 -20.08
CA SER A 59 -28.71 -16.31 -20.41
C SER A 59 -29.06 -15.03 -19.63
N LYS A 60 -28.28 -14.69 -18.61
CA LYS A 60 -28.48 -13.53 -17.75
C LYS A 60 -27.25 -12.61 -17.81
N LYS A 61 -27.47 -11.31 -17.65
CA LYS A 61 -26.37 -10.35 -17.56
C LYS A 61 -25.77 -10.41 -16.16
N LEU A 62 -24.49 -10.78 -16.07
CA LEU A 62 -23.75 -10.81 -14.81
C LEU A 62 -23.61 -9.37 -14.28
N SER A 63 -24.00 -9.16 -13.03
CA SER A 63 -23.85 -7.89 -12.32
C SER A 63 -22.57 -7.88 -11.50
N TYR A 64 -22.32 -8.94 -10.73
CA TYR A 64 -21.16 -9.06 -9.84
C TYR A 64 -20.77 -10.52 -9.65
N LEU A 65 -19.47 -10.79 -9.46
CA LEU A 65 -18.95 -12.11 -9.11
C LEU A 65 -18.01 -11.96 -7.92
N MET A 66 -18.33 -12.66 -6.84
CA MET A 66 -17.53 -12.69 -5.62
C MET A 66 -16.90 -14.07 -5.46
N VAL A 67 -15.59 -14.14 -5.33
CA VAL A 67 -14.92 -15.39 -4.94
C VAL A 67 -14.91 -15.47 -3.42
N ASP A 68 -15.57 -16.49 -2.88
CA ASP A 68 -15.69 -16.73 -1.44
C ASP A 68 -14.42 -17.40 -0.90
N SER A 69 -13.88 -18.37 -1.63
CA SER A 69 -12.60 -19.01 -1.31
C SER A 69 -11.97 -19.68 -2.52
N VAL A 70 -10.64 -19.77 -2.50
CA VAL A 70 -9.84 -20.58 -3.42
C VAL A 70 -8.97 -21.52 -2.60
N GLU A 71 -9.16 -22.81 -2.79
CA GLU A 71 -8.41 -23.86 -2.09
C GLU A 71 -7.55 -24.64 -3.08
N TYR A 72 -6.24 -24.67 -2.83
CA TYR A 72 -5.30 -25.50 -3.58
C TYR A 72 -5.38 -26.95 -3.13
N LEU A 73 -5.63 -27.86 -4.07
CA LEU A 73 -5.90 -29.27 -3.84
C LEU A 73 -4.92 -30.17 -4.61
N GLY A 74 -3.61 -29.89 -4.48
CA GLY A 74 -2.59 -30.56 -5.26
C GLY A 74 -2.62 -30.07 -6.71
N ASP A 75 -2.83 -30.95 -7.68
CA ASP A 75 -2.80 -30.54 -9.10
C ASP A 75 -4.09 -29.83 -9.58
N MET A 76 -4.91 -29.27 -8.67
CA MET A 76 -6.21 -28.64 -8.94
C MET A 76 -6.51 -27.50 -7.97
N LEU A 77 -7.48 -26.65 -8.34
CA LEU A 77 -8.04 -25.61 -7.47
C LEU A 77 -9.53 -25.85 -7.25
N LEU A 78 -10.00 -25.80 -6.01
CA LEU A 78 -11.42 -25.71 -5.71
C LEU A 78 -11.78 -24.25 -5.44
N VAL A 79 -12.73 -23.73 -6.20
CA VAL A 79 -13.15 -22.33 -6.07
C VAL A 79 -14.62 -22.27 -5.70
N ASN A 80 -14.90 -21.59 -4.60
CA ASN A 80 -16.23 -21.21 -4.17
C ASN A 80 -16.48 -19.77 -4.58
N TYR A 81 -17.56 -19.52 -5.30
CA TYR A 81 -17.92 -18.17 -5.72
C TYR A 81 -19.43 -17.99 -5.82
N THR A 82 -19.83 -16.73 -5.66
CA THR A 82 -21.20 -16.28 -5.83
C THR A 82 -21.29 -15.38 -7.06
N ALA A 83 -22.11 -15.77 -8.03
CA ALA A 83 -22.43 -14.96 -9.20
C ALA A 83 -23.82 -14.32 -9.03
N THR A 84 -23.87 -12.99 -9.09
CA THR A 84 -25.10 -12.19 -9.00
C THR A 84 -25.40 -11.56 -10.35
N TYR A 85 -26.66 -11.61 -10.76
CA TYR A 85 -27.12 -11.17 -12.07
C TYR A 85 -28.00 -9.91 -11.94
N GLU A 86 -28.03 -9.10 -13.00
CA GLU A 86 -28.86 -7.90 -13.03
C GLU A 86 -30.34 -8.25 -12.89
N LEU A 87 -31.02 -7.55 -11.98
CA LEU A 87 -32.47 -7.64 -11.82
C LEU A 87 -33.17 -7.00 -13.04
N PRO A 88 -34.41 -7.43 -13.35
CA PRO A 88 -35.22 -6.76 -14.37
C PRO A 88 -35.34 -5.26 -14.11
N GLU A 89 -35.33 -4.46 -15.18
CA GLU A 89 -35.34 -2.99 -15.12
C GLU A 89 -36.54 -2.45 -14.32
N GLU A 90 -37.67 -3.16 -14.32
CA GLU A 90 -38.88 -2.83 -13.56
C GLU A 90 -38.68 -2.91 -12.03
N ILE A 91 -37.63 -3.60 -11.58
CA ILE A 91 -37.32 -3.88 -10.17
C ILE A 91 -35.98 -3.23 -9.75
N SER A 92 -35.08 -2.96 -10.69
CA SER A 92 -33.69 -2.49 -10.48
C SER A 92 -33.54 -1.02 -9.99
N HIS A 93 -34.54 -0.43 -9.33
CA HIS A 93 -34.46 0.96 -8.85
C HIS A 93 -34.04 1.01 -7.38
N SER A 94 -33.00 1.80 -7.06
CA SER A 94 -32.37 1.96 -5.73
C SER A 94 -33.30 2.40 -4.59
N ASN A 95 -34.57 2.71 -4.87
CA ASN A 95 -35.59 3.17 -3.92
C ASN A 95 -36.88 2.32 -3.88
N MET A 96 -36.93 1.16 -4.54
CA MET A 96 -38.11 0.29 -4.49
C MET A 96 -38.14 -0.54 -3.19
N PRO A 97 -39.25 -0.55 -2.44
CA PRO A 97 -39.41 -1.48 -1.31
C PRO A 97 -39.40 -2.93 -1.82
N TYR A 98 -38.85 -3.86 -1.02
CA TYR A 98 -38.87 -5.31 -1.28
C TYR A 98 -40.23 -5.75 -1.82
N ILE A 99 -40.23 -6.30 -3.04
CA ILE A 99 -41.43 -6.83 -3.70
C ILE A 99 -41.71 -8.23 -3.12
N PRO A 100 -42.79 -8.43 -2.34
CA PRO A 100 -43.19 -9.75 -1.90
C PRO A 100 -43.49 -10.64 -3.11
N ASP A 101 -43.08 -11.91 -3.07
CA ASP A 101 -43.26 -12.93 -4.12
C ASP A 101 -42.35 -12.84 -5.35
N PHE A 102 -41.41 -11.88 -5.41
CA PHE A 102 -40.35 -11.90 -6.42
C PHE A 102 -39.22 -12.86 -5.99
N ASP A 103 -38.80 -13.74 -6.90
CA ASP A 103 -37.74 -14.72 -6.64
C ASP A 103 -36.36 -14.10 -6.86
N TYR A 104 -35.87 -13.38 -5.84
CA TYR A 104 -34.52 -12.79 -5.87
C TYR A 104 -33.43 -13.86 -5.95
N ASP A 105 -33.68 -15.06 -5.41
CA ASP A 105 -32.72 -16.16 -5.41
C ASP A 105 -32.43 -16.65 -6.84
N ALA A 106 -33.36 -16.49 -7.79
CA ALA A 106 -33.13 -16.77 -9.20
C ALA A 106 -32.03 -15.91 -9.85
N PHE A 107 -31.63 -14.80 -9.23
CA PHE A 107 -30.61 -13.86 -9.71
C PHE A 107 -29.31 -13.93 -8.91
N SER A 108 -29.13 -14.96 -8.09
CA SER A 108 -27.87 -15.27 -7.44
C SER A 108 -27.59 -16.77 -7.52
N SER A 109 -26.34 -17.15 -7.76
CA SER A 109 -25.94 -18.56 -7.75
C SER A 109 -24.61 -18.74 -7.05
N GLN A 110 -24.61 -19.52 -5.96
CA GLN A 110 -23.38 -19.99 -5.32
C GLN A 110 -22.92 -21.29 -5.98
N LYS A 111 -21.63 -21.38 -6.31
CA LYS A 111 -21.05 -22.53 -7.00
C LYS A 111 -19.71 -22.92 -6.37
N THR A 112 -19.49 -24.22 -6.28
CA THR A 112 -18.23 -24.87 -5.93
C THR A 112 -17.74 -25.64 -7.16
N VAL A 113 -16.66 -25.16 -7.78
CA VAL A 113 -16.16 -25.68 -9.07
C VAL A 113 -14.69 -26.03 -8.95
N LEU A 114 -14.27 -27.13 -9.58
CA LEU A 114 -12.86 -27.45 -9.73
C LEU A 114 -12.30 -26.80 -10.99
N PHE A 115 -11.09 -26.27 -10.88
CA PHE A 115 -10.29 -25.76 -11.97
C PHE A 115 -8.97 -26.53 -12.03
N ASP A 116 -8.45 -26.68 -13.24
CA ASP A 116 -7.04 -27.05 -13.41
C ASP A 116 -6.13 -25.86 -13.11
N LEU A 117 -4.82 -26.11 -13.12
CA LEU A 117 -3.81 -25.09 -12.87
C LEU A 117 -3.55 -24.18 -14.08
N HIS A 118 -4.33 -24.29 -15.16
CA HIS A 118 -4.34 -23.33 -16.27
C HIS A 118 -5.55 -22.40 -16.21
N GLY A 119 -6.44 -22.61 -15.24
CA GLY A 119 -7.62 -21.81 -14.98
C GLY A 119 -8.88 -22.24 -15.72
N ASP A 120 -8.88 -23.44 -16.30
CA ASP A 120 -10.03 -24.02 -16.96
C ASP A 120 -10.87 -24.87 -15.98
N PRO A 121 -12.22 -24.73 -15.98
CA PRO A 121 -13.09 -25.53 -15.12
C PRO A 121 -13.10 -27.00 -15.59
N ILE A 122 -12.83 -27.92 -14.68
CA ILE A 122 -12.76 -29.37 -14.95
C ILE A 122 -13.95 -30.15 -14.38
N SER A 123 -14.68 -29.61 -13.39
CA SER A 123 -15.91 -30.25 -12.91
C SER A 123 -17.12 -29.94 -13.81
N LYS A 124 -18.02 -30.92 -13.98
CA LYS A 124 -19.22 -30.79 -14.84
C LYS A 124 -20.35 -29.93 -14.25
N GLY A 125 -20.11 -29.24 -13.14
CA GLY A 125 -21.10 -28.43 -12.44
C GLY A 125 -20.69 -28.12 -11.00
N ASN A 126 -21.68 -27.74 -10.20
CA ASN A 126 -21.50 -27.47 -8.78
C ASN A 126 -21.26 -28.78 -8.01
N LEU A 127 -20.14 -28.87 -7.29
CA LEU A 127 -19.73 -30.07 -6.55
C LEU A 127 -20.39 -30.20 -5.17
N HIS A 128 -20.89 -29.10 -4.63
CA HIS A 128 -21.63 -29.09 -3.37
C HIS A 128 -23.14 -28.98 -3.62
N ASP A 129 -23.89 -30.02 -3.25
CA ASP A 129 -25.36 -29.94 -3.19
C ASP A 129 -25.73 -29.43 -1.79
N PRO A 130 -26.43 -28.29 -1.65
CA PRO A 130 -26.89 -27.79 -0.36
C PRO A 130 -27.76 -28.78 0.43
N LYS A 131 -28.32 -29.81 -0.23
CA LYS A 131 -29.05 -30.90 0.43
C LYS A 131 -28.16 -31.87 1.19
N ASP A 132 -26.86 -31.93 0.87
CA ASP A 132 -25.89 -32.75 1.59
C ASP A 132 -25.72 -32.22 3.03
N GLY A 133 -25.90 -30.92 3.25
CA GLY A 133 -25.66 -30.22 4.50
C GLY A 133 -24.81 -28.97 4.27
N GLU A 134 -24.25 -28.40 5.33
CA GLU A 134 -23.35 -27.24 5.22
C GLU A 134 -21.91 -27.70 5.01
N LEU A 135 -21.27 -27.22 3.94
CA LEU A 135 -19.86 -27.44 3.68
C LEU A 135 -18.99 -26.64 4.66
N MET A 136 -18.16 -27.34 5.43
CA MET A 136 -17.28 -26.72 6.41
C MET A 136 -15.89 -26.41 5.83
N THR A 137 -15.33 -27.36 5.08
CA THR A 137 -13.98 -27.30 4.48
C THR A 137 -13.80 -28.52 3.56
N CYS A 138 -12.78 -28.50 2.70
CA CYS A 138 -12.42 -29.64 1.88
C CYS A 138 -10.92 -29.94 1.92
N ALA A 139 -10.54 -31.13 1.45
CA ALA A 139 -9.16 -31.53 1.25
C ALA A 139 -9.10 -32.68 0.24
N THR A 140 -7.95 -32.92 -0.38
CA THR A 140 -7.71 -34.10 -1.23
C THR A 140 -7.16 -35.26 -0.44
N ASP A 141 -7.66 -36.47 -0.72
CA ASP A 141 -7.05 -37.70 -0.21
C ASP A 141 -5.80 -38.08 -1.01
N LYS A 142 -5.07 -39.09 -0.54
CA LYS A 142 -3.84 -39.59 -1.18
C LYS A 142 -4.04 -40.15 -2.60
N ASP A 143 -5.29 -40.45 -2.98
CA ASP A 143 -5.65 -41.00 -4.29
C ASP A 143 -6.19 -39.90 -5.22
N GLY A 144 -6.19 -38.64 -4.77
CA GLY A 144 -6.65 -37.46 -5.53
C GLY A 144 -8.15 -37.22 -5.49
N ASN A 145 -8.92 -37.96 -4.67
CA ASN A 145 -10.35 -37.70 -4.51
C ASN A 145 -10.59 -36.52 -3.58
N LEU A 146 -11.75 -35.88 -3.74
CA LEU A 146 -12.15 -34.71 -2.96
C LEU A 146 -12.91 -35.12 -1.71
N GLY A 147 -12.37 -34.85 -0.53
CA GLY A 147 -13.08 -35.00 0.73
C GLY A 147 -13.80 -33.70 1.11
N PHE A 148 -15.13 -33.74 1.17
CA PHE A 148 -15.97 -32.64 1.63
C PHE A 148 -16.39 -32.91 3.07
N LEU A 149 -15.97 -32.08 4.03
CA LEU A 149 -16.46 -32.15 5.41
C LEU A 149 -17.81 -31.43 5.48
N ILE A 150 -18.86 -32.20 5.76
CA ILE A 150 -20.24 -31.72 5.79
C ILE A 150 -20.77 -31.77 7.22
N ARG A 151 -21.47 -30.71 7.62
CA ARG A 151 -22.32 -30.66 8.82
C ARG A 151 -23.78 -30.88 8.42
N ASP A 152 -24.41 -31.91 8.98
CA ASP A 152 -25.84 -32.14 8.78
C ASP A 152 -26.67 -31.14 9.60
N ASN A 153 -27.32 -30.19 8.93
CA ASN A 153 -28.20 -29.19 9.56
C ASN A 153 -29.62 -29.75 9.85
N ASN A 154 -29.97 -30.94 9.36
CA ASN A 154 -31.25 -31.62 9.63
C ASN A 154 -31.19 -32.57 10.83
N ALA A 155 -29.99 -32.79 11.39
CA ALA A 155 -29.83 -33.52 12.63
C ALA A 155 -30.41 -32.70 13.80
N ASN A 156 -30.92 -33.40 14.83
CA ASN A 156 -31.40 -32.80 16.07
C ASN A 156 -30.42 -31.68 16.52
N PRO A 157 -30.88 -30.46 16.90
CA PRO A 157 -30.00 -29.36 17.32
C PRO A 157 -29.01 -29.72 18.44
N GLU A 158 -29.25 -30.81 19.18
CA GLU A 158 -28.35 -31.35 20.20
C GLU A 158 -27.30 -32.37 19.68
N LEU A 159 -27.31 -32.70 18.39
CA LEU A 159 -26.52 -33.76 17.74
C LEU A 159 -26.16 -33.38 16.29
N SER A 160 -25.46 -32.27 16.05
CA SER A 160 -24.90 -32.00 14.71
C SER A 160 -23.95 -33.12 14.30
N GLU A 161 -24.28 -33.88 13.25
CA GLU A 161 -23.45 -34.97 12.75
C GLU A 161 -22.48 -34.43 11.70
N TYR A 162 -21.18 -34.66 11.89
CA TYR A 162 -20.15 -34.39 10.89
C TYR A 162 -19.81 -35.67 10.15
N PHE A 163 -19.68 -35.57 8.83
CA PHE A 163 -19.23 -36.67 7.99
C PHE A 163 -18.43 -36.14 6.80
N ILE A 164 -17.62 -37.00 6.20
CA ILE A 164 -16.87 -36.68 4.99
C ILE A 164 -17.53 -37.39 3.81
N LEU A 165 -17.83 -36.65 2.75
CA LEU A 165 -18.14 -37.23 1.43
C LEU A 165 -16.89 -37.19 0.58
N ILE A 166 -16.39 -38.38 0.21
CA ILE A 166 -15.33 -38.52 -0.79
C ILE A 166 -16.01 -38.54 -2.16
N LYS A 167 -15.69 -37.55 -2.99
CA LYS A 167 -16.22 -37.39 -4.34
C LYS A 167 -15.08 -37.50 -5.37
N ASN A 168 -15.36 -38.06 -6.55
CA ASN A 168 -14.45 -37.95 -7.69
C ASN A 168 -14.55 -36.54 -8.32
N ASN A 169 -13.75 -36.27 -9.34
CA ASN A 169 -13.72 -34.96 -10.02
C ASN A 169 -15.02 -34.65 -10.77
N GLU A 170 -15.84 -35.67 -11.07
CA GLU A 170 -17.19 -35.53 -11.61
C GLU A 170 -18.25 -35.17 -10.56
N GLY A 171 -17.90 -35.17 -9.26
CA GLY A 171 -18.81 -34.90 -8.14
C GLY A 171 -19.62 -36.11 -7.66
N GLU A 172 -19.35 -37.30 -8.18
CA GLU A 172 -19.99 -38.54 -7.76
C GLU A 172 -19.43 -38.99 -6.41
N VAL A 173 -20.31 -39.34 -5.47
CA VAL A 173 -19.91 -39.83 -4.15
C VAL A 173 -19.34 -41.24 -4.26
N VAL A 174 -18.05 -41.37 -3.96
CA VAL A 174 -17.30 -42.64 -3.95
C VAL A 174 -17.37 -43.30 -2.58
N LYS A 175 -17.30 -42.52 -1.50
CA LYS A 175 -17.30 -43.02 -0.11
C LYS A 175 -17.93 -41.98 0.82
N ARG A 176 -18.64 -42.45 1.85
CA ARG A 176 -19.06 -41.64 3.00
C ARG A 176 -18.33 -42.12 4.24
N ILE A 177 -17.72 -41.21 4.99
CA ILE A 177 -17.00 -41.48 6.24
C ILE A 177 -17.76 -40.79 7.37
N SER A 178 -18.39 -41.57 8.25
CA SER A 178 -18.97 -41.04 9.49
C SER A 178 -17.86 -40.81 10.52
N LEU A 179 -17.91 -39.70 11.24
CA LEU A 179 -16.85 -39.32 12.19
C LEU A 179 -17.28 -39.60 13.63
N GLU A 180 -16.43 -40.29 14.38
CA GLU A 180 -16.55 -40.41 15.83
C GLU A 180 -16.09 -39.11 16.48
N VAL A 181 -16.90 -38.04 16.46
CA VAL A 181 -16.50 -36.75 17.04
C VAL A 181 -16.68 -36.72 18.55
N PRO A 182 -15.63 -36.47 19.37
CA PRO A 182 -15.76 -36.40 20.81
C PRO A 182 -16.53 -35.18 21.37
N TRP A 183 -16.94 -34.19 20.56
CA TRP A 183 -17.40 -32.86 21.04
C TRP A 183 -18.83 -32.43 20.63
N PHE A 184 -19.78 -33.34 20.48
CA PHE A 184 -21.16 -33.02 20.07
C PHE A 184 -21.90 -31.95 20.90
N LYS A 185 -21.47 -31.64 22.13
CA LYS A 185 -22.22 -30.78 23.07
C LYS A 185 -22.01 -29.28 22.90
N ASP A 186 -20.90 -28.84 22.28
CA ASP A 186 -20.50 -27.42 22.28
C ASP A 186 -20.65 -26.73 20.91
N ASN A 187 -21.20 -27.42 19.91
CA ASN A 187 -21.43 -26.93 18.53
C ASN A 187 -20.24 -26.13 17.95
N ARG A 188 -19.03 -26.69 18.08
CA ARG A 188 -17.81 -25.97 17.68
C ARG A 188 -17.52 -26.20 16.19
N PRO A 189 -17.43 -25.14 15.37
CA PRO A 189 -17.15 -25.27 13.95
C PRO A 189 -15.73 -25.78 13.70
N ILE A 190 -15.55 -26.55 12.62
CA ILE A 190 -14.24 -26.95 12.11
C ILE A 190 -13.84 -25.96 11.02
N SER A 191 -12.61 -25.45 11.10
CA SER A 191 -12.06 -24.50 10.13
C SER A 191 -11.27 -25.17 9.03
N LYS A 192 -10.70 -26.36 9.30
CA LYS A 192 -9.80 -27.01 8.37
C LYS A 192 -9.79 -28.53 8.53
N MET A 193 -9.63 -29.22 7.40
CA MET A 193 -9.40 -30.65 7.31
C MET A 193 -8.15 -30.90 6.47
N GLN A 194 -7.40 -31.96 6.79
CA GLN A 194 -6.24 -32.38 6.01
C GLN A 194 -6.16 -33.92 6.00
N PHE A 195 -5.85 -34.50 4.85
CA PHE A 195 -5.42 -35.88 4.75
C PHE A 195 -3.89 -35.93 4.77
N LEU A 196 -3.32 -36.69 5.70
CA LEU A 196 -1.88 -36.87 5.80
C LEU A 196 -1.41 -38.02 4.89
N PRO A 197 -0.12 -38.04 4.48
CA PRO A 197 0.41 -39.06 3.58
C PRO A 197 0.27 -40.52 4.08
N ASP A 198 0.13 -40.72 5.38
CA ASP A 198 -0.07 -42.03 6.03
C ASP A 198 -1.55 -42.45 6.12
N GLY A 199 -2.47 -41.65 5.57
CA GLY A 199 -3.91 -41.90 5.54
C GLY A 199 -4.68 -41.39 6.76
N LEU A 200 -4.01 -40.72 7.70
CA LEU A 200 -4.68 -40.06 8.82
C LEU A 200 -5.44 -38.83 8.35
N ILE A 201 -6.56 -38.54 9.02
CA ILE A 201 -7.36 -37.35 8.78
C ILE A 201 -7.23 -36.44 9.99
N THR A 202 -6.83 -35.18 9.78
CA THR A 202 -6.74 -34.19 10.85
C THR A 202 -7.75 -33.07 10.66
N MET A 203 -8.36 -32.62 11.76
CA MET A 203 -9.37 -31.55 11.75
C MET A 203 -9.05 -30.49 12.80
N THR A 204 -9.03 -29.23 12.39
CA THR A 204 -8.71 -28.10 13.26
C THR A 204 -9.96 -27.31 13.62
N GLU A 205 -10.25 -27.20 14.92
CA GLU A 205 -11.38 -26.44 15.45
C GLU A 205 -11.24 -24.94 15.13
N ALA A 206 -12.31 -24.28 14.72
CA ALA A 206 -12.33 -22.84 14.49
C ALA A 206 -12.53 -22.09 15.82
N ARG A 207 -11.50 -21.41 16.32
CA ARG A 207 -11.61 -20.63 17.56
C ARG A 207 -10.67 -19.42 17.57
N SER A 208 -11.24 -18.23 17.46
CA SER A 208 -10.47 -16.98 17.53
C SER A 208 -9.89 -16.76 18.94
N GLY A 209 -8.61 -16.38 19.02
CA GLY A 209 -7.94 -15.97 20.25
C GLY A 209 -7.70 -17.07 21.29
N MET A 210 -7.78 -18.35 20.91
CA MET A 210 -7.55 -19.48 21.82
C MET A 210 -6.81 -20.63 21.15
N GLU A 211 -6.31 -21.55 21.98
CA GLU A 211 -5.78 -22.84 21.53
C GLU A 211 -6.81 -23.59 20.67
N MET A 212 -6.43 -23.89 19.43
CA MET A 212 -7.22 -24.67 18.48
C MET A 212 -6.73 -26.12 18.49
N PRO A 213 -7.46 -27.06 19.14
CA PRO A 213 -7.07 -28.46 19.11
C PRO A 213 -7.17 -29.03 17.70
N ILE A 214 -6.28 -29.97 17.38
CA ILE A 214 -6.31 -30.74 16.15
C ILE A 214 -6.74 -32.16 16.49
N TYR A 215 -7.86 -32.60 15.94
CA TYR A 215 -8.38 -33.93 16.14
C TYR A 215 -7.84 -34.88 15.07
N VAL A 216 -7.43 -36.07 15.45
CA VAL A 216 -6.83 -37.06 14.55
C VAL A 216 -7.76 -38.25 14.42
N PHE A 217 -8.04 -38.65 13.19
CA PHE A 217 -8.89 -39.78 12.84
C PHE A 217 -8.15 -40.75 11.92
N ASP A 218 -8.56 -42.01 11.94
CA ASP A 218 -8.18 -42.95 10.89
C ASP A 218 -9.02 -42.76 9.61
N GLU A 219 -8.66 -43.47 8.54
CA GLU A 219 -9.32 -43.45 7.23
C GLU A 219 -10.82 -43.87 7.24
N ASN A 220 -11.30 -44.41 8.37
CA ASN A 220 -12.67 -44.84 8.59
C ASN A 220 -13.44 -43.90 9.52
N GLY A 221 -12.84 -42.80 9.95
CA GLY A 221 -13.45 -41.78 10.78
C GLY A 221 -13.45 -42.09 12.27
N LYS A 222 -12.69 -43.10 12.72
CA LYS A 222 -12.51 -43.38 14.15
C LYS A 222 -11.54 -42.38 14.75
N ASN A 223 -11.88 -41.81 15.91
CA ASN A 223 -10.98 -40.90 16.62
C ASN A 223 -9.78 -41.66 17.21
N LEU A 224 -8.57 -41.16 16.94
CA LEU A 224 -7.32 -41.71 17.45
C LEU A 224 -6.72 -40.87 18.58
N GLY A 225 -7.04 -39.58 18.62
CA GLY A 225 -6.59 -38.66 19.65
C GLY A 225 -6.74 -37.19 19.27
N THR A 226 -6.13 -36.33 20.09
CA THR A 226 -6.15 -34.87 19.94
C THR A 226 -4.76 -34.31 20.19
N ILE A 227 -4.29 -33.45 19.29
CA ILE A 227 -3.10 -32.63 19.48
C ILE A 227 -3.55 -31.32 20.12
N THR A 228 -3.15 -31.11 21.38
CA THR A 228 -3.44 -29.89 22.14
C THR A 228 -2.25 -28.93 22.04
N PRO A 229 -2.45 -27.67 21.59
CA PRO A 229 -1.34 -26.79 21.28
C PRO A 229 -0.66 -26.12 22.50
N MET A 230 -1.11 -26.37 23.74
CA MET A 230 -0.39 -26.02 24.99
C MET A 230 -0.01 -24.53 25.14
N GLY A 231 -0.99 -23.64 25.13
CA GLY A 231 -0.84 -22.18 25.18
C GLY A 231 -0.49 -21.54 23.85
N ARG A 232 -0.69 -22.25 22.73
CA ARG A 232 -0.26 -21.82 21.40
C ARG A 232 -1.42 -21.83 20.41
N ALA A 233 -1.38 -20.91 19.46
CA ALA A 233 -2.27 -20.89 18.31
C ALA A 233 -1.63 -21.66 17.15
N ILE A 234 -2.45 -22.38 16.37
CA ILE A 234 -2.02 -23.13 15.19
C ILE A 234 -2.01 -22.21 13.97
N MET A 235 -0.88 -22.16 13.27
CA MET A 235 -0.58 -21.14 12.25
C MET A 235 -0.36 -21.72 10.84
N SER A 236 -0.23 -23.04 10.71
CA SER A 236 -0.08 -23.74 9.43
C SER A 236 -0.76 -25.10 9.47
N ASP A 237 -0.85 -25.75 8.30
CA ASP A 237 -1.08 -27.18 8.22
C ASP A 237 0.08 -27.98 8.81
N ILE A 238 -0.20 -29.26 9.10
CA ILE A 238 0.86 -30.20 9.40
C ILE A 238 1.61 -30.48 8.10
N PHE A 239 2.92 -30.28 8.10
CA PHE A 239 3.78 -30.54 6.95
C PHE A 239 4.84 -31.58 7.30
N VAL A 240 5.33 -32.28 6.28
CA VAL A 240 6.31 -33.35 6.44
C VAL A 240 7.66 -32.88 5.95
N GLN A 241 8.71 -33.10 6.74
CA GLN A 241 10.08 -32.89 6.30
C GLN A 241 10.98 -33.98 6.86
N ASN A 242 11.78 -34.62 6.01
CA ASN A 242 12.66 -35.72 6.38
C ASN A 242 11.95 -36.86 7.15
N GLY A 243 10.70 -37.17 6.77
CA GLY A 243 9.89 -38.24 7.39
C GLY A 243 9.33 -37.92 8.77
N LYS A 244 9.37 -36.65 9.19
CA LYS A 244 8.79 -36.16 10.45
C LYS A 244 7.72 -35.12 10.17
N TYR A 245 6.74 -35.03 11.07
CA TYR A 245 5.63 -34.10 10.99
C TYR A 245 5.92 -32.86 11.81
N TYR A 246 5.61 -31.70 11.25
CA TYR A 246 5.85 -30.40 11.85
C TYR A 246 4.63 -29.50 11.70
N ILE A 247 4.53 -28.50 12.56
CA ILE A 247 3.48 -27.47 12.50
C ILE A 247 4.03 -26.12 12.95
N LEU A 248 3.58 -25.05 12.32
CA LEU A 248 3.86 -23.67 12.73
C LEU A 248 2.88 -23.25 13.81
N THR A 249 3.38 -22.61 14.86
CA THR A 249 2.55 -22.09 15.97
C THR A 249 3.01 -20.71 16.41
N ALA A 250 2.11 -19.97 17.07
CA ALA A 250 2.41 -18.70 17.75
C ALA A 250 1.90 -18.75 19.21
N PRO A 251 2.39 -17.87 20.11
CA PRO A 251 1.77 -17.68 21.43
C PRO A 251 0.27 -17.40 21.30
N SER A 252 -0.58 -17.97 22.16
CA SER A 252 -2.05 -17.81 22.05
C SER A 252 -2.53 -16.36 22.21
N ASP A 253 -1.73 -15.50 22.83
CA ASP A 253 -1.97 -14.07 23.04
C ASP A 253 -1.44 -13.18 21.92
N PHE A 254 -1.03 -13.75 20.78
CA PHE A 254 -0.42 -13.01 19.65
C PHE A 254 -1.26 -11.84 19.15
N LEU A 255 -2.59 -11.91 19.22
CA LEU A 255 -3.51 -10.82 18.84
C LEU A 255 -3.36 -9.55 19.71
N TYR A 256 -2.76 -9.68 20.89
CA TYR A 256 -2.52 -8.58 21.84
C TYR A 256 -1.03 -8.27 22.03
N SER A 257 -0.15 -8.94 21.28
CA SER A 257 1.28 -8.72 21.32
C SER A 257 1.71 -7.77 20.21
N ASN A 258 2.61 -6.84 20.54
CA ASN A 258 3.25 -5.98 19.53
C ASN A 258 4.29 -6.74 18.70
N GLU A 259 4.75 -7.90 19.17
CA GLU A 259 5.67 -8.78 18.44
C GLU A 259 5.08 -10.20 18.38
N ILE A 260 4.83 -10.68 17.16
CA ILE A 260 4.42 -12.06 16.93
C ILE A 260 5.68 -12.90 16.72
N SER A 261 5.91 -13.89 17.59
CA SER A 261 7.00 -14.86 17.40
C SER A 261 6.45 -16.21 16.97
N TYR A 262 6.77 -16.63 15.76
CA TYR A 262 6.39 -17.95 15.27
C TYR A 262 7.39 -19.02 15.69
N THR A 263 6.94 -20.27 15.76
CA THR A 263 7.76 -21.42 16.16
C THR A 263 7.35 -22.64 15.37
N ILE A 264 8.33 -23.42 14.91
CA ILE A 264 8.08 -24.73 14.32
C ILE A 264 8.23 -25.81 15.38
N ASN A 265 7.17 -26.60 15.56
CA ASN A 265 7.08 -27.69 16.52
C ASN A 265 7.03 -29.02 15.77
N GLU A 266 7.84 -30.00 16.21
CA GLU A 266 7.69 -31.39 15.75
C GLU A 266 6.44 -31.99 16.41
N VAL A 267 5.60 -32.65 15.61
CA VAL A 267 4.41 -33.37 16.07
C VAL A 267 4.78 -34.82 16.32
N ASP A 268 4.57 -35.30 17.55
CA ASP A 268 4.72 -36.70 17.89
C ASP A 268 3.44 -37.47 17.55
N MET A 269 3.45 -38.15 16.40
CA MET A 269 2.30 -38.88 15.87
C MET A 269 1.91 -40.15 16.66
N GLN A 270 2.68 -40.54 17.69
CA GLN A 270 2.32 -41.68 18.55
C GLN A 270 1.58 -41.23 19.80
N THR A 271 1.95 -40.07 20.32
CA THR A 271 1.41 -39.50 21.57
C THR A 271 0.46 -38.33 21.33
N TRP A 272 0.34 -37.87 20.07
CA TRP A 272 -0.43 -36.70 19.67
C TRP A 272 0.00 -35.43 20.43
N SER A 273 1.31 -35.26 20.64
CA SER A 273 1.87 -34.14 21.40
C SER A 273 2.81 -33.26 20.58
N LEU A 274 2.87 -31.97 20.91
CA LEU A 274 3.85 -31.05 20.32
C LEU A 274 5.14 -31.07 21.12
N LYS A 275 6.27 -31.29 20.45
CA LYS A 275 7.59 -31.12 21.06
C LYS A 275 7.94 -29.63 21.18
N GLU A 276 8.90 -29.32 22.04
CA GLU A 276 9.45 -27.97 22.14
C GLU A 276 9.98 -27.53 20.75
N GLY A 277 9.44 -26.41 20.28
CA GLY A 277 9.70 -25.92 18.93
C GLY A 277 10.83 -24.90 18.90
N LYS A 278 11.36 -24.65 17.70
CA LYS A 278 12.36 -23.60 17.46
C LYS A 278 11.67 -22.34 16.95
N LYS A 279 12.05 -21.18 17.49
CA LYS A 279 11.60 -19.89 16.95
C LYS A 279 12.07 -19.74 15.51
N THR A 280 11.20 -19.20 14.66
CA THR A 280 11.53 -18.88 13.27
C THR A 280 11.97 -17.42 13.17
N ASN A 281 12.76 -17.12 12.15
CA ASN A 281 13.03 -15.75 11.70
C ASN A 281 12.45 -15.58 10.28
N GLY A 282 11.93 -14.41 9.95
CA GLY A 282 11.52 -14.06 8.58
C GLY A 282 10.08 -14.40 8.16
N ILE A 283 9.32 -15.17 8.95
CA ILE A 283 7.89 -15.39 8.68
C ILE A 283 7.10 -14.16 9.15
N MET A 284 6.55 -13.40 8.20
CA MET A 284 5.84 -12.14 8.47
C MET A 284 4.34 -12.31 8.71
N SER A 285 3.70 -13.24 8.01
CA SER A 285 2.27 -13.53 8.12
C SER A 285 2.00 -15.00 7.83
N THR A 286 1.01 -15.56 8.51
CA THR A 286 0.56 -16.94 8.29
C THR A 286 -0.29 -17.09 7.03
N GLU A 287 -0.91 -16.01 6.57
CA GLU A 287 -1.69 -15.99 5.33
C GLU A 287 -0.81 -16.25 4.11
N ALA A 288 0.47 -15.88 4.22
CA ALA A 288 1.46 -16.04 3.18
C ALA A 288 2.19 -17.40 3.22
N VAL A 289 1.92 -18.23 4.23
CA VAL A 289 2.61 -19.51 4.44
C VAL A 289 1.83 -20.66 3.81
N SER A 290 2.57 -21.52 3.09
CA SER A 290 2.03 -22.72 2.45
C SER A 290 2.86 -23.95 2.80
N ALA A 291 2.18 -24.96 3.35
CA ALA A 291 2.74 -26.28 3.54
C ALA A 291 2.77 -27.03 2.20
N SER A 292 3.88 -27.70 1.92
CA SER A 292 4.09 -28.47 0.68
C SER A 292 4.64 -29.86 1.01
N GLU A 293 4.83 -30.69 -0.01
CA GLU A 293 5.38 -32.04 0.10
C GLU A 293 6.79 -32.07 0.69
N ASP A 294 7.60 -31.02 0.43
CA ASP A 294 9.02 -30.97 0.77
C ASP A 294 9.40 -29.88 1.79
N GLY A 295 8.41 -29.21 2.40
CA GLY A 295 8.64 -28.26 3.48
C GLY A 295 7.57 -27.18 3.62
N LEU A 296 7.99 -26.08 4.25
CA LEU A 296 7.17 -24.91 4.51
C LEU A 296 7.71 -23.73 3.69
N TYR A 297 6.83 -23.08 2.94
CA TYR A 297 7.15 -21.94 2.11
C TYR A 297 6.43 -20.70 2.62
N SER A 298 7.01 -19.53 2.35
CA SER A 298 6.37 -18.23 2.58
C SER A 298 6.42 -17.43 1.29
N THR A 299 5.28 -16.92 0.89
CA THR A 299 5.18 -15.85 -0.11
C THR A 299 5.62 -14.56 0.56
N THR A 300 6.44 -13.76 -0.11
CA THR A 300 6.86 -12.43 0.35
C THR A 300 6.55 -11.41 -0.74
N PRO A 301 6.53 -10.11 -0.43
CA PRO A 301 6.34 -9.10 -1.48
C PRO A 301 7.42 -9.13 -2.57
N ASN A 302 8.62 -9.67 -2.27
CA ASN A 302 9.73 -9.74 -3.23
C ASN A 302 9.87 -11.10 -3.92
N GLY A 303 9.19 -12.14 -3.43
CA GLY A 303 9.35 -13.48 -3.98
C GLY A 303 8.76 -14.59 -3.12
N ILE A 304 9.44 -15.74 -3.11
CA ILE A 304 9.04 -16.93 -2.38
C ILE A 304 10.27 -17.52 -1.70
N ASP A 305 10.13 -17.77 -0.39
CA ASP A 305 11.16 -18.34 0.44
C ASP A 305 10.74 -19.70 0.99
N LYS A 306 11.71 -20.57 1.26
CA LYS A 306 11.51 -21.85 1.95
C LYS A 306 12.18 -21.83 3.32
N TYR A 307 11.47 -22.31 4.33
CA TYR A 307 12.04 -22.44 5.67
C TYR A 307 12.96 -23.66 5.78
N ASP A 308 14.18 -23.45 6.28
CA ASP A 308 15.12 -24.51 6.62
C ASP A 308 15.07 -24.81 8.13
N ILE A 309 14.50 -25.97 8.51
CA ILE A 309 14.41 -26.41 9.92
C ILE A 309 15.79 -26.59 10.59
N SER A 310 16.83 -26.87 9.80
CA SER A 310 18.17 -27.13 10.33
C SER A 310 18.84 -25.84 10.79
N SER A 311 18.81 -24.78 9.97
CA SER A 311 19.37 -23.46 10.27
C SER A 311 18.41 -22.58 11.08
N GLY A 312 17.09 -22.73 10.88
CA GLY A 312 16.07 -21.85 11.42
C GLY A 312 15.84 -20.56 10.60
N GLU A 313 16.33 -20.53 9.36
CA GLU A 313 16.31 -19.37 8.47
C GLU A 313 15.43 -19.62 7.23
N MET A 314 14.92 -18.54 6.65
CA MET A 314 14.29 -18.55 5.33
C MET A 314 15.36 -18.52 4.24
N LYS A 315 15.20 -19.34 3.21
CA LYS A 315 16.07 -19.40 2.02
C LYS A 315 15.26 -18.95 0.81
N GLU A 316 15.75 -17.92 0.10
CA GLU A 316 15.16 -17.47 -1.16
C GLU A 316 15.12 -18.62 -2.18
N ILE A 317 13.94 -18.89 -2.73
CA ILE A 317 13.72 -19.86 -3.80
C ILE A 317 13.54 -19.16 -5.15
N LEU A 318 12.79 -18.06 -5.13
CA LEU A 318 12.46 -17.20 -6.26
C LEU A 318 12.39 -15.74 -5.78
N ASN A 319 13.02 -14.83 -6.51
CA ASN A 319 12.71 -13.40 -6.49
C ASN A 319 11.79 -13.07 -7.67
N TRP A 320 10.82 -12.17 -7.54
CA TRP A 320 9.91 -11.83 -8.64
C TRP A 320 10.62 -11.23 -9.87
N ASN A 321 11.83 -10.69 -9.73
CA ASN A 321 12.66 -10.30 -10.88
C ASN A 321 13.18 -11.48 -11.73
N GLN A 322 13.17 -12.69 -11.17
CA GLN A 322 13.66 -13.93 -11.80
C GLN A 322 12.56 -14.65 -12.59
N THR A 323 11.50 -13.94 -12.98
CA THR A 323 10.44 -14.44 -13.86
C THR A 323 9.92 -13.28 -14.72
N ASP A 324 9.12 -13.60 -15.75
CA ASP A 324 8.50 -12.61 -16.66
C ASP A 324 7.04 -12.32 -16.32
N VAL A 325 6.56 -12.80 -15.16
CA VAL A 325 5.25 -12.44 -14.61
C VAL A 325 5.21 -10.93 -14.37
N ASN A 326 4.11 -10.28 -14.76
CA ASN A 326 3.92 -8.87 -14.47
C ASN A 326 3.81 -8.67 -12.95
N HIS A 327 4.63 -7.79 -12.37
CA HIS A 327 4.59 -7.53 -10.93
C HIS A 327 3.29 -6.83 -10.49
N ASN A 328 2.59 -6.15 -11.40
CA ASN A 328 1.27 -5.56 -11.16
C ASN A 328 0.27 -6.62 -10.63
N VAL A 329 0.27 -7.83 -11.23
CA VAL A 329 -0.62 -8.92 -10.76
C VAL A 329 -0.12 -9.61 -9.50
N LEU A 330 1.07 -9.29 -8.97
CA LEU A 330 1.64 -9.94 -7.80
C LEU A 330 1.26 -9.28 -6.46
N SER A 331 0.47 -8.21 -6.48
CA SER A 331 0.08 -7.44 -5.28
C SER A 331 -0.74 -8.25 -4.26
N MET A 332 -1.56 -9.21 -4.73
CA MET A 332 -2.36 -10.13 -3.89
C MET A 332 -2.05 -11.59 -4.20
N VAL A 333 -0.76 -11.90 -4.42
CA VAL A 333 -0.34 -13.25 -4.76
C VAL A 333 -0.24 -14.15 -3.54
N LYS A 334 -0.76 -15.37 -3.65
CA LYS A 334 -0.47 -16.47 -2.73
C LYS A 334 0.10 -17.65 -3.48
N SER A 335 1.28 -18.10 -3.06
CA SER A 335 1.93 -19.27 -3.65
C SER A 335 1.54 -20.56 -2.95
N TYR A 336 1.50 -21.62 -3.75
CA TYR A 336 1.30 -23.01 -3.39
C TYR A 336 2.42 -23.85 -4.05
N PRO A 337 3.65 -23.80 -3.52
CA PRO A 337 4.75 -24.59 -4.05
C PRO A 337 4.46 -26.08 -3.98
N LYS A 338 4.77 -26.84 -5.03
CA LYS A 338 4.85 -28.30 -4.98
C LYS A 338 6.23 -28.75 -4.49
N ASN A 339 7.27 -28.01 -4.88
CA ASN A 339 8.65 -28.13 -4.42
C ASN A 339 9.46 -26.88 -4.84
N GLU A 340 10.78 -26.87 -4.60
CA GLU A 340 11.68 -25.74 -4.95
C GLU A 340 11.78 -25.41 -6.47
N ASN A 341 11.22 -26.25 -7.34
CA ASN A 341 11.31 -26.11 -8.81
C ASN A 341 9.95 -25.94 -9.50
N GLU A 342 8.84 -26.30 -8.85
CA GLU A 342 7.50 -26.25 -9.42
C GLU A 342 6.59 -25.55 -8.42
N ILE A 343 6.16 -24.34 -8.78
CA ILE A 343 5.41 -23.45 -7.91
C ILE A 343 4.15 -22.98 -8.63
N PHE A 344 3.02 -23.12 -7.95
CA PHE A 344 1.76 -22.54 -8.38
C PHE A 344 1.52 -21.28 -7.57
N ALA A 345 0.90 -20.27 -8.16
CA ALA A 345 0.47 -19.09 -7.41
C ALA A 345 -0.87 -18.60 -7.95
N ILE A 346 -1.62 -17.96 -7.08
CA ILE A 346 -2.92 -17.37 -7.41
C ILE A 346 -2.83 -15.89 -7.10
N ALA A 347 -3.20 -15.09 -8.07
CA ALA A 347 -3.19 -13.64 -8.00
C ALA A 347 -4.60 -13.11 -8.20
N GLU A 348 -4.95 -12.05 -7.48
CA GLU A 348 -6.16 -11.28 -7.69
C GLU A 348 -5.81 -9.91 -8.28
N PHE A 349 -6.50 -9.53 -9.35
CA PHE A 349 -6.47 -8.19 -9.91
C PHE A 349 -7.86 -7.57 -9.80
N PHE A 350 -7.98 -6.52 -9.00
CA PHE A 350 -9.23 -5.78 -8.86
C PHE A 350 -9.28 -4.64 -9.89
N ASP A 351 -10.26 -4.69 -10.79
CA ASP A 351 -10.57 -3.59 -11.70
C ASP A 351 -11.54 -2.63 -11.00
N PRO A 352 -11.09 -1.42 -10.59
CA PRO A 352 -11.94 -0.46 -9.90
C PRO A 352 -13.02 0.15 -10.80
N GLU A 353 -12.83 0.21 -12.13
CA GLU A 353 -13.81 0.80 -13.04
C GLU A 353 -15.03 -0.10 -13.22
N ASN A 354 -14.79 -1.41 -13.31
CA ASN A 354 -15.83 -2.42 -13.47
C ASN A 354 -16.22 -3.09 -12.14
N THR A 355 -15.60 -2.65 -11.03
CA THR A 355 -15.75 -3.23 -9.68
C THR A 355 -15.69 -4.76 -9.69
N ARG A 356 -14.73 -5.31 -10.44
CA ARG A 356 -14.66 -6.75 -10.70
C ARG A 356 -13.25 -7.26 -10.47
N SER A 357 -13.14 -8.32 -9.69
CA SER A 357 -11.89 -9.05 -9.55
C SER A 357 -11.72 -10.05 -10.69
N THR A 358 -10.52 -10.08 -11.26
CA THR A 358 -10.03 -11.12 -12.16
C THR A 358 -8.99 -11.93 -11.40
N TYR A 359 -9.06 -13.26 -11.50
CA TYR A 359 -8.12 -14.14 -10.81
C TYR A 359 -7.22 -14.83 -11.81
N TYR A 360 -5.92 -14.83 -11.54
CA TYR A 360 -4.91 -15.46 -12.38
C TYR A 360 -4.28 -16.63 -11.65
N VAL A 361 -4.09 -17.74 -12.37
CA VAL A 361 -3.23 -18.85 -11.98
C VAL A 361 -1.89 -18.68 -12.66
N ILE A 362 -0.81 -18.73 -11.88
CA ILE A 362 0.56 -18.53 -12.31
C ILE A 362 1.31 -19.83 -12.04
N ASN A 363 1.79 -20.47 -13.11
CA ASN A 363 2.58 -21.70 -13.05
C ASN A 363 4.04 -21.35 -13.27
N LEU A 364 4.89 -21.64 -12.29
CA LEU A 364 6.31 -21.30 -12.28
C LEU A 364 7.14 -22.56 -12.29
N HIS A 365 7.98 -22.70 -13.30
CA HIS A 365 8.89 -23.82 -13.46
C HIS A 365 10.34 -23.32 -13.48
N ARG A 366 11.18 -23.83 -12.58
CA ARG A 366 12.59 -23.46 -12.53
C ARG A 366 13.26 -23.89 -13.84
N ALA A 367 13.79 -22.91 -14.57
CA ALA A 367 14.53 -23.16 -15.80
C ALA A 367 15.84 -23.90 -15.51
N GLU A 368 16.23 -24.84 -16.38
CA GLU A 368 17.54 -25.49 -16.29
C GLU A 368 18.69 -24.48 -16.47
N LYS A 369 18.44 -23.45 -17.28
CA LYS A 369 19.37 -22.38 -17.65
C LYS A 369 18.60 -21.09 -17.77
N ASN A 370 19.18 -19.98 -17.32
CA ASN A 370 18.53 -18.68 -17.47
C ASN A 370 18.42 -18.32 -18.98
N PRO A 371 17.21 -18.10 -19.52
CA PRO A 371 17.02 -17.78 -20.95
C PRO A 371 17.58 -16.40 -21.32
N HIS A 372 17.79 -15.53 -20.34
CA HIS A 372 18.33 -14.17 -20.51
C HIS A 372 19.85 -14.09 -20.28
N ALA A 373 20.55 -15.24 -20.27
CA ALA A 373 22.00 -15.25 -20.08
C ALA A 373 22.74 -14.35 -21.10
N GLY A 374 23.59 -13.47 -20.58
CA GLY A 374 24.34 -12.47 -21.35
C GLY A 374 23.64 -11.12 -21.51
N GLU A 375 22.37 -11.00 -21.14
CA GLU A 375 21.72 -9.68 -21.01
C GLU A 375 22.33 -8.89 -19.86
N LYS A 376 22.41 -7.57 -20.04
CA LYS A 376 22.90 -6.65 -19.01
C LYS A 376 21.74 -6.14 -18.16
N ILE A 377 22.01 -5.90 -16.87
CA ILE A 377 20.97 -5.52 -15.91
C ILE A 377 21.00 -4.01 -15.67
N MET A 378 19.87 -3.36 -15.87
CA MET A 378 19.57 -2.01 -15.38
C MET A 378 18.69 -2.12 -14.12
N TYR A 379 19.15 -1.55 -13.02
CA TYR A 379 18.39 -1.53 -11.77
C TYR A 379 17.54 -0.27 -11.67
N VAL A 380 16.26 -0.45 -11.36
CA VAL A 380 15.36 0.65 -11.03
C VAL A 380 14.94 0.51 -9.57
N GLY A 381 15.34 1.45 -8.74
CA GLY A 381 14.96 1.47 -7.32
C GLY A 381 13.85 2.47 -7.05
N GLY A 382 12.88 2.09 -6.23
CA GLY A 382 11.76 2.95 -5.84
C GLY A 382 11.22 2.57 -4.46
N SER A 383 10.23 3.31 -3.99
CA SER A 383 9.43 2.93 -2.83
C SER A 383 7.98 2.88 -3.29
N TYR A 384 7.29 1.76 -3.05
CA TYR A 384 5.94 1.55 -3.57
C TYR A 384 5.87 1.80 -5.08
N ILE A 385 6.69 1.07 -5.83
CA ILE A 385 6.72 1.20 -7.29
C ILE A 385 5.32 0.92 -7.82
N SER A 386 4.81 1.83 -8.66
CA SER A 386 3.42 1.81 -9.09
C SER A 386 3.17 0.83 -10.25
N ASP A 387 1.93 0.36 -10.36
CA ASP A 387 1.48 -0.65 -11.32
C ASP A 387 1.78 -0.28 -12.78
N ASP A 388 1.59 0.99 -13.15
CA ASP A 388 1.92 1.55 -14.47
C ASP A 388 3.41 1.41 -14.82
N PHE A 389 4.29 1.48 -13.81
CA PHE A 389 5.72 1.26 -13.99
C PHE A 389 6.03 -0.23 -14.17
N TYR A 390 5.38 -1.12 -13.43
CA TYR A 390 5.54 -2.57 -13.60
C TYR A 390 5.06 -3.04 -14.98
N ASP A 391 3.94 -2.51 -15.47
CA ASP A 391 3.46 -2.75 -16.83
C ASP A 391 4.48 -2.27 -17.88
N PHE A 392 5.09 -1.10 -17.65
CA PHE A 392 6.17 -0.61 -18.52
C PHE A 392 7.38 -1.55 -18.51
N VAL A 393 7.83 -2.01 -17.34
CA VAL A 393 8.97 -2.93 -17.20
C VAL A 393 8.69 -4.24 -17.93
N GLN A 394 7.49 -4.79 -17.81
CA GLN A 394 7.12 -6.01 -18.52
C GLN A 394 7.22 -5.82 -20.04
N ARG A 395 6.62 -4.75 -20.58
CA ARG A 395 6.70 -4.44 -22.01
C ARG A 395 8.14 -4.20 -22.48
N TYR A 396 8.94 -3.50 -21.67
CA TYR A 396 10.35 -3.22 -21.98
C TYR A 396 11.18 -4.50 -22.04
N ASN A 397 11.06 -5.37 -21.04
CA ASN A 397 11.81 -6.63 -20.98
C ASN A 397 11.37 -7.64 -22.06
N ALA A 398 10.10 -7.59 -22.48
CA ALA A 398 9.58 -8.46 -23.53
C ALA A 398 10.01 -8.06 -24.96
N ASP A 399 10.50 -6.82 -25.16
CA ASP A 399 10.92 -6.35 -26.48
C ASP A 399 12.33 -6.85 -26.84
N PRO A 400 12.50 -7.71 -27.88
CA PRO A 400 13.80 -8.23 -28.30
C PRO A 400 14.76 -7.15 -28.84
N GLY A 401 14.24 -5.95 -29.13
CA GLY A 401 15.01 -4.76 -29.47
C GLY A 401 15.85 -4.24 -28.30
N ASN A 402 15.37 -4.41 -27.07
CA ASN A 402 16.10 -4.03 -25.87
C ASN A 402 17.25 -5.01 -25.58
N LYS A 403 18.38 -4.48 -25.10
CA LYS A 403 19.59 -5.26 -24.74
C LYS A 403 19.89 -5.22 -23.25
N LEU A 404 19.10 -4.45 -22.52
CA LEU A 404 19.11 -4.39 -21.07
C LEU A 404 17.84 -5.06 -20.57
N ARG A 405 17.96 -5.80 -19.47
CA ARG A 405 16.82 -6.22 -18.66
C ARG A 405 16.70 -5.27 -17.48
N ILE A 406 15.49 -4.79 -17.23
CA ILE A 406 15.18 -4.00 -16.03
C ILE A 406 14.87 -4.97 -14.88
N GLU A 407 15.57 -4.81 -13.77
CA GLU A 407 15.26 -5.43 -12.48
C GLU A 407 14.85 -4.33 -11.49
N THR A 408 13.70 -4.48 -10.84
CA THR A 408 13.14 -3.51 -9.90
C THR A 408 13.61 -3.80 -8.47
N ILE A 409 13.73 -2.74 -7.67
CA ILE A 409 14.05 -2.81 -6.24
C ILE A 409 13.04 -1.93 -5.52
N ASP A 410 12.00 -2.54 -4.97
CA ASP A 410 11.07 -1.82 -4.11
C ASP A 410 11.60 -1.80 -2.67
N TYR A 411 12.09 -0.65 -2.25
CA TYR A 411 12.67 -0.47 -0.92
C TYR A 411 11.60 -0.54 0.18
N ALA A 412 10.32 -0.30 -0.13
CA ALA A 412 9.23 -0.39 0.84
C ALA A 412 9.07 -1.82 1.40
N PHE A 413 9.54 -2.83 0.66
CA PHE A 413 9.36 -4.23 1.01
C PHE A 413 10.68 -4.99 1.27
N SER A 414 11.78 -4.29 1.56
CA SER A 414 13.11 -4.92 1.71
C SER A 414 13.26 -5.86 2.93
N GLU A 415 14.09 -6.89 2.74
CA GLU A 415 14.10 -8.25 3.35
C GLU A 415 14.19 -8.44 4.89
N THR A 416 14.15 -7.41 5.74
CA THR A 416 14.50 -7.66 7.16
C THR A 416 13.69 -6.91 8.23
N GLU A 417 12.78 -6.03 7.86
CA GLU A 417 12.00 -5.29 8.87
C GLU A 417 10.51 -5.45 8.59
N THR A 418 9.74 -5.69 9.65
CA THR A 418 8.28 -5.75 9.55
C THR A 418 7.76 -4.44 8.98
N THR A 419 6.66 -4.50 8.23
CA THR A 419 5.95 -3.32 7.71
C THR A 419 5.64 -2.29 8.82
N ILE A 420 5.51 -2.78 10.06
CA ILE A 420 5.32 -1.96 11.27
C ILE A 420 6.59 -1.18 11.64
N GLU A 421 7.80 -1.75 11.57
CA GLU A 421 9.04 -1.00 11.85
C GLU A 421 9.35 0.07 10.79
N ILE A 422 8.95 -0.16 9.53
CA ILE A 422 9.07 0.80 8.42
C ILE A 422 8.01 1.91 8.53
N ALA A 423 6.81 1.60 9.04
CA ALA A 423 5.75 2.60 9.27
C ALA A 423 5.95 3.39 10.58
N GLU A 424 6.56 2.79 11.61
CA GLU A 424 6.81 3.43 12.91
C GLU A 424 8.10 4.26 12.95
N LYS A 425 9.06 4.00 12.05
CA LYS A 425 10.23 4.86 11.82
C LYS A 425 9.92 5.67 10.58
N SER A 426 9.79 7.00 10.74
CA SER A 426 9.49 7.99 9.70
C SER A 426 10.01 7.67 8.28
N PRO A 427 9.38 8.19 7.20
CA PRO A 427 9.84 8.02 5.81
C PRO A 427 11.36 8.21 5.60
N GLY A 428 12.01 9.06 6.41
CA GLY A 428 13.45 9.26 6.48
C GLY A 428 14.28 7.99 6.77
N GLY A 429 13.75 7.03 7.53
CA GLY A 429 14.41 5.75 7.76
C GLY A 429 14.60 4.93 6.48
N LEU A 430 13.66 5.03 5.53
CA LEU A 430 13.78 4.38 4.22
C LEU A 430 14.80 5.12 3.34
N ALA A 431 14.70 6.44 3.27
CA ALA A 431 15.65 7.27 2.52
C ALA A 431 17.10 7.07 3.01
N ASP A 432 17.34 6.92 4.31
CA ASP A 432 18.66 6.66 4.89
C ASP A 432 19.19 5.28 4.51
N LYS A 433 18.34 4.23 4.49
CA LYS A 433 18.72 2.90 4.02
C LYS A 433 19.17 2.94 2.56
N VAL A 434 18.42 3.63 1.71
CA VAL A 434 18.77 3.81 0.30
C VAL A 434 20.08 4.59 0.17
N TYR A 435 20.23 5.69 0.90
CA TYR A 435 21.45 6.49 0.93
C TYR A 435 22.71 5.69 1.32
N LEU A 436 22.61 4.75 2.27
CA LEU A 436 23.70 3.83 2.62
C LEU A 436 24.07 2.87 1.46
N GLN A 437 23.13 2.49 0.59
CA GLN A 437 23.42 1.71 -0.62
C GLN A 437 24.21 2.55 -1.63
N PHE A 438 23.89 3.83 -1.77
CA PHE A 438 24.68 4.77 -2.59
C PHE A 438 26.11 4.89 -2.08
N LEU A 439 26.30 5.07 -0.76
CA LEU A 439 27.63 5.15 -0.14
C LEU A 439 28.46 3.85 -0.27
N SER A 440 27.80 2.70 -0.28
CA SER A 440 28.46 1.39 -0.41
C SER A 440 28.68 0.93 -1.86
N GLY A 441 28.24 1.72 -2.86
CA GLY A 441 28.43 1.43 -4.29
C GLY A 441 27.42 0.42 -4.87
N ASN A 442 26.27 0.25 -4.20
CA ASN A 442 25.17 -0.64 -4.57
C ASN A 442 23.89 0.11 -4.99
N ALA A 443 24.02 1.38 -5.40
CA ALA A 443 22.92 2.17 -5.94
C ALA A 443 22.28 1.52 -7.19
N PRO A 444 20.98 1.78 -7.43
CA PRO A 444 20.34 1.47 -8.71
C PRO A 444 20.86 2.39 -9.82
N ASP A 445 20.37 2.22 -11.04
CA ASP A 445 20.67 3.12 -12.18
C ASP A 445 19.63 4.24 -12.32
N ILE A 446 18.37 3.94 -11.98
CA ILE A 446 17.25 4.89 -11.91
C ILE A 446 16.68 4.86 -10.49
N LEU A 447 16.28 6.03 -9.99
CA LEU A 447 15.63 6.20 -8.69
C LEU A 447 14.23 6.83 -8.86
N LEU A 448 13.21 6.21 -8.28
CA LEU A 448 11.80 6.63 -8.38
C LEU A 448 11.27 7.15 -7.05
N GLY A 449 10.69 8.36 -7.04
CA GLY A 449 9.95 8.90 -5.88
C GLY A 449 10.83 9.42 -4.73
N PHE A 450 12.09 9.78 -5.00
CA PHE A 450 13.03 10.29 -3.98
C PHE A 450 13.34 11.80 -4.11
N SER A 451 12.63 12.54 -4.96
CA SER A 451 12.89 13.99 -5.18
C SER A 451 12.74 14.84 -3.93
N GLY A 452 11.82 14.48 -3.03
CA GLY A 452 11.57 15.23 -1.79
C GLY A 452 12.66 15.10 -0.73
N PHE A 453 13.63 14.18 -0.90
CA PHE A 453 14.68 13.91 0.08
C PHE A 453 16.00 14.57 -0.31
N ASP A 454 16.35 15.64 0.41
CA ASP A 454 17.50 16.49 0.09
C ASP A 454 18.84 15.73 0.03
N GLN A 455 19.02 14.66 0.79
CA GLN A 455 20.27 13.89 0.83
C GLN A 455 20.71 13.31 -0.52
N PHE A 456 19.78 13.09 -1.46
CA PHE A 456 20.12 12.63 -2.81
C PHE A 456 20.48 13.77 -3.77
N GLN A 457 19.97 14.99 -3.51
CA GLN A 457 20.18 16.17 -4.34
C GLN A 457 21.60 16.75 -4.21
N TYR A 458 22.20 16.65 -3.02
CA TYR A 458 23.46 17.34 -2.70
C TYR A 458 24.70 16.41 -2.64
N GLY A 459 24.51 15.09 -2.69
CA GLY A 459 25.60 14.11 -2.55
C GLY A 459 26.40 13.83 -3.83
N GLY A 460 26.04 14.46 -4.97
CA GLY A 460 26.62 14.12 -6.28
C GLY A 460 26.25 12.70 -6.74
N PHE A 461 25.14 12.18 -6.23
CA PHE A 461 24.65 10.83 -6.52
C PHE A 461 23.77 10.76 -7.76
N LEU A 462 23.14 11.87 -8.11
CA LEU A 462 22.19 11.97 -9.20
C LEU A 462 22.77 12.81 -10.33
N GLU A 463 22.42 12.43 -11.55
CA GLU A 463 22.77 13.11 -12.78
C GLU A 463 21.98 14.42 -12.92
N ASP A 464 22.58 15.47 -13.48
CA ASP A 464 21.84 16.65 -13.95
C ASP A 464 21.08 16.30 -15.24
N LEU A 465 19.75 16.40 -15.20
CA LEU A 465 18.83 16.04 -16.28
C LEU A 465 18.63 17.17 -17.29
N ASN A 466 18.98 18.42 -16.96
CA ASN A 466 18.83 19.56 -17.88
C ASN A 466 19.50 19.33 -19.25
N PRO A 467 20.76 18.83 -19.33
CA PRO A 467 21.40 18.49 -20.60
C PRO A 467 20.66 17.46 -21.45
N TYR A 468 19.91 16.54 -20.83
CA TYR A 468 19.15 15.52 -21.55
C TYR A 468 17.82 16.09 -22.07
N ILE A 469 17.15 16.89 -21.24
CA ILE A 469 15.92 17.61 -21.61
C ILE A 469 16.19 18.58 -22.78
N ASP A 470 17.31 19.30 -22.73
CA ASP A 470 17.67 20.32 -23.72
C ASP A 470 18.43 19.76 -24.94
N GLY A 471 18.69 18.45 -24.96
CA GLY A 471 19.43 17.76 -26.02
C GLY A 471 18.61 17.55 -27.31
N GLU A 472 19.27 17.06 -28.36
CA GLU A 472 18.62 16.78 -29.67
C GLU A 472 17.46 15.78 -29.55
N ASP A 473 17.63 14.76 -28.71
CA ASP A 473 16.60 13.77 -28.36
C ASP A 473 15.86 14.14 -27.06
N GLY A 474 15.81 15.42 -26.72
CA GLY A 474 15.22 15.94 -25.49
C GLY A 474 13.70 16.11 -25.52
N LEU A 475 13.20 16.95 -24.62
CA LEU A 475 11.80 17.38 -24.55
C LEU A 475 11.68 18.81 -25.09
N ASP A 476 10.58 19.12 -25.77
CA ASP A 476 10.22 20.52 -26.03
C ASP A 476 9.60 21.11 -24.75
N ARG A 477 10.42 21.81 -23.95
CA ARG A 477 9.98 22.45 -22.69
C ARG A 477 8.73 23.32 -22.84
N SER A 478 8.46 23.88 -24.04
CA SER A 478 7.28 24.72 -24.26
C SER A 478 5.96 23.95 -24.20
N LEU A 479 6.00 22.62 -24.36
CA LEU A 479 4.84 21.73 -24.24
C LEU A 479 4.51 21.38 -22.78
N TYR A 480 5.39 21.73 -21.84
CA TYR A 480 5.27 21.38 -20.44
C TYR A 480 5.23 22.64 -19.55
N PHE A 481 4.80 22.47 -18.31
CA PHE A 481 4.96 23.49 -17.28
C PHE A 481 6.42 23.54 -16.81
N ASP A 482 7.32 24.15 -17.62
CA ASP A 482 8.76 24.25 -17.31
C ASP A 482 9.02 24.87 -15.93
N ASN A 483 8.14 25.76 -15.45
CA ASN A 483 8.25 26.35 -14.12
C ASN A 483 8.21 25.29 -13.00
N ILE A 484 7.56 24.15 -13.19
CA ILE A 484 7.55 23.03 -12.24
C ILE A 484 8.90 22.30 -12.25
N PHE A 485 9.50 22.10 -13.42
CA PHE A 485 10.88 21.59 -13.52
C PHE A 485 11.86 22.54 -12.83
N ARG A 486 11.74 23.84 -13.10
CA ARG A 486 12.60 24.87 -12.47
C ARG A 486 12.43 24.95 -10.95
N ALA A 487 11.21 24.74 -10.45
CA ALA A 487 10.94 24.74 -9.01
C ALA A 487 11.70 23.62 -8.27
N MET A 488 12.04 22.53 -8.96
CA MET A 488 12.80 21.39 -8.44
C MET A 488 14.32 21.53 -8.65
N GLU A 489 14.80 22.61 -9.27
CA GLU A 489 16.24 22.80 -9.47
C GLU A 489 16.95 23.19 -8.18
N SER A 490 18.16 22.66 -8.00
CA SER A 490 19.08 23.07 -6.95
C SER A 490 20.41 23.50 -7.57
N ASP A 491 20.87 24.71 -7.24
CA ASP A 491 22.06 25.34 -7.84
C ASP A 491 22.01 25.36 -9.40
N GLY A 492 20.81 25.46 -9.99
CA GLY A 492 20.58 25.48 -11.44
C GLY A 492 20.68 24.12 -12.14
N LYS A 493 20.65 23.02 -11.37
CA LYS A 493 20.65 21.65 -11.87
C LYS A 493 19.37 20.94 -11.49
N LEU A 494 18.89 20.07 -12.38
CA LEU A 494 17.68 19.27 -12.15
C LEU A 494 18.07 17.82 -11.94
N TYR A 495 18.03 17.32 -10.71
CA TYR A 495 18.45 15.94 -10.42
C TYR A 495 17.29 14.93 -10.43
N SER A 496 16.05 15.40 -10.39
CA SER A 496 14.86 14.55 -10.54
C SER A 496 13.83 15.27 -11.39
N ALA A 497 13.26 14.58 -12.38
CA ALA A 497 12.23 15.13 -13.23
C ALA A 497 10.84 14.79 -12.67
N PRO A 498 9.92 15.77 -12.52
CA PRO A 498 8.54 15.51 -12.11
C PRO A 498 7.76 14.84 -13.25
N LEU A 499 7.04 13.77 -12.95
CA LEU A 499 6.12 13.11 -13.89
C LEU A 499 4.69 13.66 -13.73
N CYS A 500 4.29 13.94 -12.49
CA CYS A 500 3.06 14.61 -12.10
C CYS A 500 3.27 15.34 -10.75
N PHE A 501 2.37 16.26 -10.42
CA PHE A 501 2.48 17.08 -9.21
C PHE A 501 1.10 17.44 -8.64
N GLU A 502 1.09 17.89 -7.39
CA GLU A 502 -0.05 18.46 -6.68
C GLU A 502 0.28 19.89 -6.26
N LEU A 503 -0.72 20.63 -5.79
CA LEU A 503 -0.54 21.99 -5.29
C LEU A 503 -0.81 22.08 -3.79
N ASP A 504 0.16 22.56 -3.03
CA ASP A 504 0.01 22.80 -1.60
C ASP A 504 -0.18 24.29 -1.29
N GLY A 505 -1.14 24.57 -0.42
CA GLY A 505 -1.41 25.91 0.06
C GLY A 505 -2.60 25.96 1.00
N CYS A 506 -3.35 27.06 0.94
CA CYS A 506 -4.54 27.28 1.74
C CYS A 506 -5.71 27.75 0.88
N ILE A 507 -6.89 27.16 1.08
CA ILE A 507 -8.13 27.71 0.58
C ILE A 507 -8.63 28.79 1.55
N VAL A 508 -8.96 29.98 1.04
CA VAL A 508 -9.41 31.12 1.86
C VAL A 508 -10.79 31.63 1.44
N ALA A 509 -11.53 32.14 2.42
CA ALA A 509 -12.78 32.84 2.19
C ALA A 509 -12.51 34.28 1.70
N PRO A 510 -12.87 34.64 0.45
CA PRO A 510 -12.49 35.93 -0.14
C PRO A 510 -13.11 37.14 0.57
N ASP A 511 -14.23 36.96 1.26
CA ASP A 511 -14.89 38.02 2.04
C ASP A 511 -14.21 38.29 3.39
N LEU A 512 -13.37 37.37 3.86
CA LEU A 512 -12.67 37.43 5.15
C LEU A 512 -11.17 37.64 5.01
N VAL A 513 -10.59 37.24 3.88
CA VAL A 513 -9.15 37.26 3.62
C VAL A 513 -8.85 38.10 2.38
N ASP A 514 -8.39 39.33 2.63
CA ASP A 514 -7.86 40.22 1.59
C ASP A 514 -6.33 40.10 1.52
N ALA A 515 -5.86 39.08 0.81
CA ALA A 515 -4.44 38.78 0.63
C ALA A 515 -4.12 38.37 -0.82
N GLU A 516 -2.89 38.66 -1.25
CA GLU A 516 -2.35 38.15 -2.51
C GLU A 516 -1.98 36.66 -2.38
N ARG A 517 -1.82 35.96 -3.52
CA ARG A 517 -1.42 34.53 -3.55
C ARG A 517 -0.13 34.25 -2.76
N ASN A 518 0.77 35.25 -2.70
CA ASN A 518 2.05 35.20 -2.01
C ASN A 518 2.03 36.20 -0.84
N TRP A 519 1.85 35.72 0.37
CA TRP A 519 1.57 36.54 1.56
C TRP A 519 2.46 36.15 2.74
N SER A 520 2.70 37.08 3.66
CA SER A 520 3.61 36.88 4.79
C SER A 520 2.90 36.61 6.11
N PHE A 521 3.67 36.26 7.14
CA PHE A 521 3.19 36.22 8.51
C PHE A 521 2.59 37.55 8.99
N GLU A 522 3.07 38.71 8.49
CA GLU A 522 2.41 39.99 8.82
C GLU A 522 1.02 40.12 8.17
N ASP A 523 0.83 39.56 6.98
CA ASP A 523 -0.47 39.56 6.30
C ASP A 523 -1.43 38.61 7.03
N LEU A 524 -0.94 37.44 7.50
CA LEU A 524 -1.69 36.53 8.37
C LEU A 524 -2.14 37.23 9.67
N ASP A 525 -1.24 37.98 10.31
CA ASP A 525 -1.54 38.76 11.52
C ASP A 525 -2.64 39.80 11.28
N LYS A 526 -2.57 40.52 10.15
CA LYS A 526 -3.60 41.52 9.78
C LYS A 526 -4.95 40.85 9.55
N VAL A 527 -4.98 39.73 8.83
CA VAL A 527 -6.20 38.95 8.59
C VAL A 527 -6.78 38.52 9.94
N ALA A 528 -5.98 37.88 10.80
CA ALA A 528 -6.40 37.43 12.13
C ALA A 528 -6.98 38.55 12.99
N ALA A 529 -6.38 39.74 12.95
CA ALA A 529 -6.86 40.91 13.71
C ALA A 529 -8.15 41.51 13.14
N SER A 530 -8.49 41.22 11.89
CA SER A 530 -9.67 41.76 11.20
C SER A 530 -10.89 40.84 11.27
N LEU A 531 -10.72 39.58 11.70
CA LEU A 531 -11.78 38.59 11.74
C LEU A 531 -12.88 38.96 12.76
N PRO A 532 -14.16 38.69 12.44
CA PRO A 532 -15.25 38.81 13.41
C PRO A 532 -15.06 37.87 14.61
N GLU A 533 -15.64 38.22 15.76
CA GLU A 533 -15.46 37.49 17.05
C GLU A 533 -15.86 36.00 16.98
N ASN A 534 -16.77 35.64 16.06
CA ASN A 534 -17.25 34.27 15.87
C ASN A 534 -16.52 33.49 14.76
N VAL A 535 -15.47 34.06 14.17
CA VAL A 535 -14.72 33.45 13.07
C VAL A 535 -13.32 33.09 13.55
N GLU A 536 -12.96 31.83 13.42
CA GLU A 536 -11.61 31.34 13.70
C GLU A 536 -10.74 31.50 12.44
N LEU A 537 -9.44 31.76 12.60
CA LEU A 537 -8.53 31.95 11.48
C LEU A 537 -8.31 30.63 10.72
N LEU A 538 -7.90 29.59 11.44
CA LEU A 538 -7.59 28.25 10.93
C LEU A 538 -8.11 27.17 11.91
N PRO A 539 -8.26 25.91 11.48
CA PRO A 539 -8.67 24.81 12.36
C PRO A 539 -7.65 24.58 13.50
N ASP A 540 -8.11 24.01 14.62
CA ASP A 540 -7.22 23.61 15.71
C ASP A 540 -6.20 22.55 15.19
N MET A 541 -4.91 22.89 15.25
CA MET A 541 -3.80 22.03 14.82
C MET A 541 -2.72 21.96 15.90
N LYS A 542 -2.02 20.82 16.02
CA LYS A 542 -0.88 20.71 16.95
C LYS A 542 0.27 21.60 16.52
N CYS A 543 0.99 22.18 17.49
CA CYS A 543 2.16 23.01 17.19
C CYS A 543 3.20 22.28 16.34
N GLU A 544 3.45 20.99 16.60
CA GLU A 544 4.44 20.20 15.85
C GLU A 544 4.04 19.95 14.39
N GLU A 545 2.74 19.80 14.14
CA GLU A 545 2.18 19.61 12.80
C GLU A 545 2.23 20.92 12.00
N MET A 546 1.79 22.01 12.62
CA MET A 546 1.85 23.35 12.02
C MET A 546 3.28 23.78 11.72
N LEU A 547 4.22 23.50 12.64
CA LEU A 547 5.63 23.78 12.42
C LEU A 547 6.17 23.02 11.20
N ALA A 548 5.87 21.73 11.06
CA ALA A 548 6.34 20.95 9.93
C ALA A 548 5.80 21.51 8.61
N LYS A 549 4.50 21.83 8.57
CA LYS A 549 3.84 22.34 7.38
C LYS A 549 4.38 23.70 6.96
N TYR A 550 4.44 24.68 7.87
CA TYR A 550 4.87 26.04 7.55
C TYR A 550 6.40 26.19 7.42
N LEU A 551 7.19 25.23 7.92
CA LEU A 551 8.64 25.19 7.68
C LEU A 551 8.99 24.56 6.34
N SER A 552 8.20 23.60 5.85
CA SER A 552 8.48 22.88 4.60
C SER A 552 8.79 23.76 3.38
N PRO A 553 8.16 24.95 3.17
CA PRO A 553 8.50 25.82 2.05
C PRO A 553 9.90 26.40 2.20
N ASP A 554 10.33 26.70 3.43
CA ASP A 554 11.51 27.50 3.75
C ASP A 554 12.70 26.65 4.23
N LEU A 555 12.53 25.33 4.38
CA LEU A 555 13.50 24.43 5.00
C LEU A 555 14.90 24.56 4.39
N THR A 556 14.98 24.59 3.06
CA THR A 556 16.24 24.70 2.31
C THR A 556 16.94 26.04 2.51
N ASP A 557 16.21 27.11 2.84
CA ASP A 557 16.81 28.43 3.13
C ASP A 557 17.64 28.42 4.43
N TYR A 558 17.36 27.47 5.32
CA TYR A 558 18.10 27.29 6.58
C TYR A 558 19.27 26.31 6.47
N MET A 559 19.45 25.66 5.31
CA MET A 559 20.42 24.58 5.10
C MET A 559 21.33 24.87 3.91
N ASP A 560 22.56 25.27 4.18
CA ASP A 560 23.61 25.37 3.16
C ASP A 560 24.36 24.04 3.09
N MET A 561 23.81 23.11 2.31
CA MET A 561 24.34 21.75 2.15
C MET A 561 25.76 21.76 1.57
N LYS A 562 26.07 22.71 0.67
CA LYS A 562 27.39 22.85 0.05
C LYS A 562 28.45 23.34 1.04
N LYS A 563 28.12 24.31 1.89
CA LYS A 563 29.00 24.78 2.97
C LYS A 563 28.91 23.92 4.24
N LYS A 564 28.08 22.87 4.23
CA LYS A 564 27.80 21.99 5.36
C LYS A 564 27.45 22.78 6.63
N ASN A 565 26.51 23.72 6.48
CA ASN A 565 26.15 24.69 7.52
C ASN A 565 24.63 24.88 7.60
N VAL A 566 24.14 25.32 8.76
CA VAL A 566 22.72 25.59 9.01
C VAL A 566 22.53 26.93 9.73
N SER A 567 21.32 27.49 9.64
CA SER A 567 20.95 28.79 10.25
C SER A 567 19.51 28.83 10.79
N PHE A 568 19.08 27.80 11.51
CA PHE A 568 17.78 27.75 12.18
C PHE A 568 17.67 28.73 13.34
N SER A 569 18.77 29.24 13.93
CA SER A 569 18.70 30.29 14.94
C SER A 569 18.49 31.71 14.38
N SER A 570 17.90 31.84 13.20
CA SER A 570 17.66 33.13 12.52
C SER A 570 16.37 33.82 12.97
N GLU A 571 16.25 35.12 12.69
CA GLU A 571 15.05 35.91 13.03
C GLU A 571 13.78 35.36 12.35
N ASN A 572 13.87 34.91 11.10
CA ASN A 572 12.73 34.34 10.37
C ASN A 572 12.23 33.03 11.00
N MET A 573 13.13 32.17 11.46
CA MET A 573 12.73 30.93 12.15
C MET A 573 12.16 31.20 13.54
N ILE A 574 12.70 32.18 14.27
CA ILE A 574 12.10 32.64 15.54
C ILE A 574 10.68 33.14 15.28
N ARG A 575 10.48 33.95 14.23
CA ARG A 575 9.16 34.46 13.84
C ARG A 575 8.20 33.32 13.52
N LEU A 576 8.62 32.31 12.74
CA LEU A 576 7.81 31.12 12.47
C LEU A 576 7.41 30.40 13.77
N MET A 577 8.35 30.19 14.69
CA MET A 577 8.07 29.56 15.98
C MET A 577 7.03 30.34 16.80
N GLU A 578 7.10 31.67 16.79
CA GLU A 578 6.12 32.54 17.44
C GLU A 578 4.72 32.38 16.84
N GLU A 579 4.61 32.32 15.51
CA GLU A 579 3.32 32.11 14.84
C GLU A 579 2.72 30.74 15.16
N VAL A 580 3.55 29.69 15.09
CA VAL A 580 3.13 28.33 15.45
C VAL A 580 2.64 28.29 16.89
N LYS A 581 3.33 28.96 17.82
CA LYS A 581 2.91 29.02 19.23
C LYS A 581 1.63 29.82 19.43
N LYS A 582 1.41 30.86 18.62
CA LYS A 582 0.24 31.72 18.68
C LYS A 582 -1.01 31.01 18.18
N TYR A 583 -0.90 30.25 17.09
CA TYR A 583 -2.04 29.65 16.40
C TYR A 583 -2.23 28.15 16.70
N GLY A 584 -1.15 27.42 16.96
CA GLY A 584 -1.16 25.99 17.28
C GLY A 584 -1.62 25.66 18.71
N LYS A 585 -1.84 24.36 18.96
CA LYS A 585 -2.28 23.80 20.24
C LYS A 585 -1.26 22.82 20.82
N THR A 586 -1.11 22.86 22.15
CA THR A 586 -0.20 21.98 22.90
C THR A 586 -0.90 20.93 23.76
N ASP A 587 -2.23 21.00 23.92
CA ASP A 587 -3.01 20.11 24.78
C ASP A 587 -3.78 19.09 23.93
N GLU A 588 -3.91 17.85 24.42
CA GLU A 588 -4.47 16.71 23.66
C GLU A 588 -5.96 16.88 23.32
N LYS A 589 -6.65 17.84 23.95
CA LYS A 589 -8.04 18.19 23.65
C LYS A 589 -8.12 19.20 22.51
N ILE A 590 -7.69 18.78 21.31
CA ILE A 590 -8.12 19.41 20.06
C ILE A 590 -9.64 19.41 20.10
N LYS A 591 -10.27 20.58 20.02
CA LYS A 591 -11.73 20.62 20.03
C LYS A 591 -12.17 19.83 18.79
N PRO A 592 -13.00 18.77 18.92
CA PRO A 592 -13.67 18.27 17.74
C PRO A 592 -14.41 19.45 17.11
N ALA A 593 -14.33 19.60 15.79
CA ALA A 593 -15.01 20.65 15.05
C ALA A 593 -16.41 20.84 15.65
N ARG A 594 -16.73 22.05 16.12
CA ARG A 594 -17.98 22.31 16.83
C ARG A 594 -19.12 21.99 15.88
N TRP A 595 -19.78 20.85 16.13
CA TRP A 595 -20.96 20.30 15.48
C TRP A 595 -21.75 21.38 14.72
N SER A 596 -21.50 21.51 13.42
CA SER A 596 -22.54 21.98 12.51
C SER A 596 -23.63 20.90 12.49
N LYS A 597 -24.88 21.28 12.22
CA LYS A 597 -25.93 20.29 11.93
C LYS A 597 -25.36 19.27 10.95
N SER A 598 -25.43 18.00 11.34
CA SER A 598 -25.02 16.91 10.49
C SER A 598 -25.59 17.09 9.08
N ILE A 599 -24.72 17.18 8.08
CA ILE A 599 -24.95 16.37 6.89
C ILE A 599 -24.53 14.96 7.34
N MET A 600 -25.39 14.33 8.15
CA MET A 600 -25.30 12.90 8.35
C MET A 600 -25.77 12.36 7.01
N GLY A 601 -24.82 12.06 6.12
CA GLY A 601 -24.98 10.87 5.32
C GLY A 601 -25.12 9.75 6.33
N THR A 602 -26.36 9.38 6.64
CA THR A 602 -26.61 8.10 7.28
C THR A 602 -25.83 7.07 6.49
N SER A 603 -25.00 6.30 7.19
CA SER A 603 -24.29 5.13 6.66
C SER A 603 -25.12 4.45 5.57
N GLY A 604 -24.66 4.60 4.33
CA GLY A 604 -25.35 4.19 3.10
C GLY A 604 -26.13 5.32 2.45
N TYR A 605 -25.46 6.23 1.73
CA TYR A 605 -25.95 6.83 0.47
C TYR A 605 -24.85 7.71 -0.17
N GLU A 606 -24.64 7.51 -1.47
CA GLU A 606 -23.69 8.17 -2.39
C GLU A 606 -24.04 9.66 -2.63
N GLY A 607 -23.94 10.47 -1.58
CA GLY A 607 -24.47 11.84 -1.52
C GLY A 607 -23.44 12.97 -1.42
N VAL A 608 -22.17 12.63 -1.46
CA VAL A 608 -21.05 13.44 -1.94
C VAL A 608 -20.24 12.36 -2.63
N MET A 609 -19.76 12.52 -3.86
CA MET A 609 -18.80 11.53 -4.37
C MET A 609 -17.54 11.59 -3.50
N GLY A 610 -17.56 10.84 -2.40
CA GLY A 610 -16.40 10.25 -1.79
C GLY A 610 -16.08 9.01 -2.60
N LEU A 611 -15.31 9.19 -3.67
CA LEU A 611 -14.34 8.17 -4.03
C LEU A 611 -13.22 8.28 -2.99
N GLY A 612 -12.77 7.15 -2.45
CA GLY A 612 -12.06 7.06 -1.17
C GLY A 612 -10.94 8.08 -0.98
N ILE A 613 -11.19 9.09 -0.15
CA ILE A 613 -10.18 10.06 0.27
C ILE A 613 -9.53 9.50 1.54
N GLY A 614 -8.37 8.88 1.38
CA GLY A 614 -7.54 8.38 2.46
C GLY A 614 -7.08 9.51 3.38
N SER A 615 -7.46 9.39 4.66
CA SER A 615 -6.75 9.92 5.84
C SER A 615 -6.14 11.33 5.78
N THR A 616 -6.90 12.37 6.16
CA THR A 616 -6.62 13.28 7.29
C THR A 616 -7.71 14.37 7.36
N PHE A 617 -8.54 14.34 8.42
CA PHE A 617 -9.77 15.13 8.61
C PHE A 617 -10.80 14.96 7.48
N SER A 618 -12.07 14.70 7.82
CA SER A 618 -13.07 14.61 6.74
C SER A 618 -13.17 16.00 6.08
N ILE A 619 -12.93 16.08 4.78
CA ILE A 619 -13.15 17.31 3.98
C ILE A 619 -14.54 17.90 4.23
N GLN A 620 -15.50 17.05 4.63
CA GLN A 620 -16.82 17.44 5.12
C GLN A 620 -16.75 18.36 6.34
N ASP A 621 -15.91 18.10 7.35
CA ASP A 621 -15.81 18.94 8.56
C ASP A 621 -15.19 20.32 8.27
N VAL A 622 -14.15 20.38 7.44
CA VAL A 622 -13.47 21.62 7.04
C VAL A 622 -14.32 22.45 6.08
N GLY A 623 -14.90 21.79 5.07
CA GLY A 623 -15.86 22.38 4.16
C GLY A 623 -17.06 22.96 4.90
N ASN A 624 -17.58 22.26 5.92
CA ASN A 624 -18.66 22.76 6.77
C ASN A 624 -18.29 24.03 7.55
N LEU A 625 -17.07 24.14 8.05
CA LEU A 625 -16.62 25.32 8.80
C LEU A 625 -16.39 26.54 7.90
N LEU A 626 -15.84 26.34 6.70
CA LEU A 626 -15.72 27.37 5.67
C LEU A 626 -17.09 27.79 5.13
N ALA A 627 -17.96 26.83 4.81
CA ALA A 627 -19.33 27.05 4.33
C ALA A 627 -20.20 27.84 5.33
N CYS A 628 -20.00 27.64 6.64
CA CYS A 628 -20.72 28.36 7.68
C CYS A 628 -20.15 29.76 7.98
N GLY A 629 -19.04 30.15 7.34
CA GLY A 629 -18.35 31.42 7.62
C GLY A 629 -17.73 31.47 9.02
N ASN A 630 -17.45 30.30 9.63
CA ASN A 630 -16.82 30.21 10.95
C ASN A 630 -15.30 30.08 10.86
N LEU A 631 -14.76 29.92 9.65
CA LEU A 631 -13.34 29.74 9.37
C LEU A 631 -12.90 30.66 8.23
N ALA A 632 -11.76 31.32 8.39
CA ALA A 632 -11.22 32.23 7.37
C ALA A 632 -10.37 31.50 6.31
N MET A 633 -9.60 30.50 6.72
CA MET A 633 -8.73 29.71 5.84
C MET A 633 -8.56 28.26 6.31
N CYS A 634 -8.23 27.38 5.39
CA CYS A 634 -7.78 26.02 5.70
C CYS A 634 -6.66 25.57 4.76
N ASP A 635 -5.71 24.82 5.30
CA ASP A 635 -4.67 24.18 4.49
C ASP A 635 -5.27 23.09 3.62
N VAL A 636 -4.85 23.03 2.36
CA VAL A 636 -5.29 22.04 1.38
C VAL A 636 -4.13 21.57 0.53
N THR A 637 -4.22 20.33 0.10
CA THR A 637 -3.46 19.77 -1.03
C THR A 637 -4.47 19.58 -2.14
N VAL A 638 -4.17 20.10 -3.33
CA VAL A 638 -5.04 20.00 -4.51
C VAL A 638 -4.40 19.00 -5.45
N SER A 639 -4.95 17.79 -5.53
CA SER A 639 -4.39 16.71 -6.33
C SER A 639 -4.91 16.69 -7.76
N ASP A 640 -6.16 17.14 -7.96
CA ASP A 640 -6.82 17.17 -9.25
C ASP A 640 -7.84 18.33 -9.41
N PHE A 641 -8.53 18.36 -10.55
CA PHE A 641 -9.56 19.35 -10.85
C PHE A 641 -10.80 19.23 -9.95
N GLN A 642 -11.13 18.03 -9.46
CA GLN A 642 -12.29 17.81 -8.60
C GLN A 642 -12.05 18.38 -7.20
N ASP A 643 -10.85 18.20 -6.63
CA ASP A 643 -10.43 18.79 -5.36
C ASP A 643 -10.57 20.31 -5.41
N TYR A 644 -9.99 20.94 -6.43
CA TYR A 644 -10.06 22.39 -6.59
C TYR A 644 -11.50 22.88 -6.74
N HIS A 645 -12.31 22.18 -7.56
CA HIS A 645 -13.72 22.48 -7.71
C HIS A 645 -14.44 22.45 -6.35
N LEU A 646 -14.25 21.38 -5.59
CA LEU A 646 -14.87 21.18 -4.29
C LEU A 646 -14.47 22.27 -3.30
N TYR A 647 -13.17 22.54 -3.15
CA TYR A 647 -12.66 23.56 -2.23
C TYR A 647 -13.13 24.96 -2.60
N LYS A 648 -13.18 25.28 -3.89
CA LYS A 648 -13.70 26.56 -4.36
C LYS A 648 -15.18 26.73 -4.04
N GLN A 649 -15.99 25.70 -4.30
CA GLN A 649 -17.46 25.80 -4.21
C GLN A 649 -18.00 25.68 -2.79
N VAL A 650 -17.29 24.98 -1.90
CA VAL A 650 -17.71 24.84 -0.50
C VAL A 650 -17.58 26.15 0.29
N VAL A 651 -16.70 27.05 -0.16
CA VAL A 651 -16.46 28.35 0.47
C VAL A 651 -17.46 29.39 -0.05
N PRO A 652 -18.23 30.09 0.82
CA PRO A 652 -19.14 31.13 0.39
C PRO A 652 -18.39 32.25 -0.32
N GLY A 653 -18.91 32.69 -1.47
CA GLY A 653 -18.26 33.70 -2.31
C GLY A 653 -17.18 33.14 -3.27
N GLY A 654 -16.92 31.83 -3.24
CA GLY A 654 -15.93 31.16 -4.10
C GLY A 654 -14.53 31.22 -3.49
N GLY A 655 -14.07 30.09 -2.96
CA GLY A 655 -12.78 29.98 -2.30
C GLY A 655 -11.61 30.35 -3.21
N LYS A 656 -10.59 31.00 -2.65
CA LYS A 656 -9.36 31.32 -3.38
C LYS A 656 -8.20 30.49 -2.84
N LEU A 657 -7.45 29.85 -3.73
CA LEU A 657 -6.22 29.15 -3.36
C LEU A 657 -5.07 30.16 -3.25
N LEU A 658 -4.48 30.25 -2.06
CA LEU A 658 -3.27 31.01 -1.77
C LEU A 658 -2.16 30.06 -1.30
N GLY A 659 -0.93 30.54 -1.25
CA GLY A 659 0.18 29.80 -0.64
C GLY A 659 0.10 29.75 0.88
N TYR A 660 1.00 28.98 1.51
CA TYR A 660 1.22 29.12 2.95
C TYR A 660 1.82 30.49 3.27
N PRO A 661 1.41 31.12 4.39
CA PRO A 661 2.09 32.32 4.88
C PRO A 661 3.54 31.96 5.21
N SER A 662 4.48 32.74 4.68
CA SER A 662 5.93 32.51 4.86
C SER A 662 6.67 33.84 4.93
N ALA A 663 7.85 33.87 5.56
CA ALA A 663 8.63 35.11 5.63
C ALA A 663 9.11 35.55 4.24
N GLN A 664 9.28 34.59 3.32
CA GLN A 664 9.79 34.78 1.96
C GLN A 664 8.67 34.92 0.92
N LYS A 665 7.39 34.79 1.33
CA LYS A 665 6.21 34.85 0.45
C LYS A 665 6.32 33.87 -0.74
N LYS A 666 6.67 32.61 -0.47
CA LYS A 666 6.91 31.58 -1.50
C LYS A 666 5.65 31.27 -2.34
N GLY A 667 4.47 31.47 -1.78
CA GLY A 667 3.22 31.23 -2.49
C GLY A 667 2.84 29.75 -2.50
N ILE A 668 2.07 29.36 -3.52
CA ILE A 668 1.62 27.97 -3.72
C ILE A 668 2.83 27.12 -4.12
N LEU A 669 2.95 25.96 -3.51
CA LEU A 669 4.04 25.01 -3.78
C LEU A 669 3.57 23.91 -4.71
N ALA A 670 4.48 23.39 -5.53
CA ALA A 670 4.28 22.09 -6.17
C ALA A 670 4.78 20.96 -5.25
N ASP A 671 4.00 19.89 -5.10
CA ASP A 671 4.48 18.64 -4.52
C ASP A 671 4.57 17.57 -5.64
N PRO A 672 5.78 17.16 -6.07
CA PRO A 672 5.92 16.12 -7.07
C PRO A 672 5.53 14.74 -6.48
N VAL A 673 4.40 14.21 -6.94
CA VAL A 673 3.88 12.89 -6.51
C VAL A 673 4.72 11.76 -7.06
N LYS A 674 5.03 11.82 -8.35
CA LYS A 674 5.93 10.88 -9.03
C LYS A 674 7.09 11.66 -9.61
N SER A 675 8.30 11.20 -9.33
CA SER A 675 9.52 11.77 -9.90
C SER A 675 10.53 10.69 -10.22
N ILE A 676 11.42 10.97 -11.16
CA ILE A 676 12.38 10.00 -11.68
C ILE A 676 13.76 10.64 -11.85
N SER A 677 14.80 9.94 -11.39
CA SER A 677 16.19 10.41 -11.40
C SER A 677 17.11 9.38 -12.07
N ILE A 678 18.18 9.85 -12.72
CA ILE A 678 19.28 9.00 -13.18
C ILE A 678 20.38 9.06 -12.11
N VAL A 679 20.90 7.90 -11.72
CA VAL A 679 22.06 7.83 -10.82
C VAL A 679 23.34 8.17 -11.60
N GLU A 680 24.13 9.11 -11.09
CA GLU A 680 25.36 9.62 -11.73
C GLU A 680 26.38 8.50 -12.01
N ALA A 681 26.44 7.48 -11.15
CA ALA A 681 27.34 6.34 -11.31
C ALA A 681 26.85 5.31 -12.34
N SER A 682 25.63 5.46 -12.88
CA SER A 682 25.05 4.52 -13.85
C SER A 682 25.88 4.47 -15.14
N PRO A 683 26.20 3.28 -15.67
CA PRO A 683 26.80 3.14 -16.99
C PRO A 683 25.78 3.25 -18.14
N TYR A 684 24.47 3.33 -17.83
CA TYR A 684 23.36 3.25 -18.79
C TYR A 684 22.56 4.55 -18.86
N LYS A 685 23.21 5.71 -18.72
CA LYS A 685 22.52 7.02 -18.64
C LYS A 685 21.66 7.34 -19.86
N LYS A 686 22.10 6.93 -21.06
CA LYS A 686 21.35 7.18 -22.31
C LYS A 686 20.07 6.34 -22.37
N GLU A 687 20.19 5.06 -22.04
CA GLU A 687 19.06 4.13 -21.97
C GLU A 687 18.10 4.52 -20.85
N ALA A 688 18.63 4.96 -19.70
CA ALA A 688 17.84 5.49 -18.59
C ALA A 688 17.07 6.75 -19.00
N TRP A 689 17.70 7.69 -19.71
CA TRP A 689 17.01 8.85 -20.26
C TRP A 689 15.90 8.45 -21.25
N SER A 690 16.13 7.45 -22.10
CA SER A 690 15.09 6.97 -23.02
C SER A 690 13.86 6.45 -22.30
N ILE A 691 14.04 5.76 -21.16
CA ILE A 691 12.96 5.31 -20.29
C ILE A 691 12.26 6.51 -19.64
N ILE A 692 13.02 7.44 -19.06
CA ILE A 692 12.45 8.66 -18.45
C ILE A 692 11.60 9.44 -19.45
N LYS A 693 12.11 9.62 -20.67
CA LYS A 693 11.44 10.35 -21.75
C LYS A 693 10.08 9.74 -22.12
N SER A 694 9.91 8.42 -22.05
CA SER A 694 8.62 7.80 -22.43
C SER A 694 7.47 8.20 -21.51
N PHE A 695 7.74 8.50 -20.23
CA PHE A 695 6.72 8.95 -19.28
C PHE A 695 6.20 10.38 -19.54
N PHE A 696 6.87 11.15 -20.41
CA PHE A 696 6.43 12.48 -20.85
C PHE A 696 5.61 12.44 -22.15
N GLY A 697 5.35 11.25 -22.69
CA GLY A 697 4.44 11.05 -23.82
C GLY A 697 2.98 11.36 -23.46
N GLU A 698 2.17 11.70 -24.46
CA GLU A 698 0.78 12.12 -24.26
C GLU A 698 -0.05 11.06 -23.53
N GLU A 699 0.05 9.78 -23.92
CA GLU A 699 -0.66 8.66 -23.28
C GLU A 699 -0.31 8.57 -21.79
N SER A 700 0.98 8.52 -21.44
CA SER A 700 1.42 8.48 -20.04
C SER A 700 1.01 9.70 -19.23
N GLN A 701 0.94 10.88 -19.85
CA GLN A 701 0.54 12.12 -19.17
C GLN A 701 -0.98 12.28 -19.02
N LEU A 702 -1.80 11.49 -19.74
CA LEU A 702 -3.26 11.49 -19.55
C LEU A 702 -3.69 10.56 -18.41
N GLU A 703 -2.89 9.54 -18.11
CA GLU A 703 -3.18 8.52 -17.10
C GLU A 703 -2.49 8.80 -15.75
N THR A 704 -2.00 10.02 -15.51
CA THR A 704 -1.33 10.36 -14.26
C THR A 704 -2.32 10.45 -13.10
N THR A 705 -1.89 10.03 -11.91
CA THR A 705 -2.70 10.06 -10.67
C THR A 705 -2.86 11.45 -10.04
N ALA A 706 -2.20 12.47 -10.58
CA ALA A 706 -2.21 13.87 -10.13
C ALA A 706 -2.06 14.78 -11.36
N PHE A 707 -1.90 16.10 -11.18
CA PHE A 707 -1.75 17.01 -12.32
C PHE A 707 -0.55 16.64 -13.20
N PRO A 708 -0.75 16.46 -14.53
CA PRO A 708 0.35 16.20 -15.43
C PRO A 708 1.17 17.46 -15.65
N VAL A 709 2.47 17.27 -15.93
CA VAL A 709 3.34 18.38 -16.32
C VAL A 709 3.15 18.79 -17.78
N SER A 710 2.53 17.93 -18.60
CA SER A 710 2.13 18.26 -19.97
C SER A 710 0.97 19.26 -19.99
N ARG A 711 1.16 20.37 -20.70
CA ARG A 711 0.12 21.41 -20.85
C ARG A 711 -1.10 20.91 -21.61
N SER A 712 -0.90 20.08 -22.63
CA SER A 712 -2.02 19.54 -23.43
C SER A 712 -2.84 18.53 -22.65
N ALA A 713 -2.17 17.65 -21.90
CA ALA A 713 -2.85 16.67 -21.04
C ALA A 713 -3.63 17.38 -19.93
N PHE A 714 -3.00 18.35 -19.25
CA PHE A 714 -3.65 19.17 -18.21
C PHE A 714 -4.93 19.84 -18.72
N ALA A 715 -4.86 20.49 -19.89
CA ALA A 715 -6.02 21.17 -20.49
C ALA A 715 -7.13 20.17 -20.88
N LYS A 716 -6.76 19.00 -21.42
CA LYS A 716 -7.72 17.96 -21.81
C LYS A 716 -8.43 17.37 -20.59
N ILE A 717 -7.69 16.97 -19.56
CA ILE A 717 -8.24 16.46 -18.30
C ILE A 717 -9.17 17.50 -17.67
N GLY A 718 -8.74 18.77 -17.61
CA GLY A 718 -9.56 19.86 -17.06
C GLY A 718 -10.88 20.08 -17.81
N GLN A 719 -10.89 19.94 -19.14
CA GLN A 719 -12.11 20.01 -19.93
C GLN A 719 -13.02 18.79 -19.70
N GLU A 720 -12.45 17.59 -19.71
CA GLU A 720 -13.19 16.34 -19.50
C GLU A 720 -13.86 16.29 -18.12
N GLU A 721 -13.15 16.74 -17.08
CA GLU A 721 -13.68 16.84 -15.72
C GLU A 721 -14.74 17.94 -15.59
N THR A 722 -14.55 19.11 -16.20
CA THR A 722 -15.60 20.15 -16.29
C THR A 722 -16.89 19.60 -16.92
N ASP A 723 -16.77 18.90 -18.05
CA ASP A 723 -17.92 18.31 -18.75
C ASP A 723 -18.59 17.21 -17.93
N LYS A 724 -17.80 16.39 -17.23
CA LYS A 724 -18.29 15.35 -16.31
C LYS A 724 -19.08 15.97 -15.17
N LEU A 725 -18.54 16.97 -14.48
CA LEU A 725 -19.22 17.69 -13.41
C LEU A 725 -20.54 18.33 -13.90
N ALA A 726 -20.56 18.88 -15.12
CA ALA A 726 -21.77 19.47 -15.69
C ALA A 726 -22.87 18.41 -15.93
N ARG A 727 -22.51 17.25 -16.49
CA ARG A 727 -23.45 16.12 -16.68
C ARG A 727 -23.99 15.60 -15.36
N VAL A 728 -23.12 15.45 -14.37
CA VAL A 728 -23.48 15.01 -13.01
C VAL A 728 -24.46 16.00 -12.39
N TYR A 729 -24.16 17.29 -12.42
CA TYR A 729 -25.05 18.33 -11.90
C TYR A 729 -26.43 18.36 -12.59
N GLU A 730 -26.49 18.23 -13.92
CA GLU A 730 -27.76 18.16 -14.66
C GLU A 730 -28.60 16.94 -14.30
N TYR A 731 -27.95 15.79 -14.10
CA TYR A 731 -28.61 14.57 -13.64
C TYR A 731 -29.27 14.79 -12.28
N PHE A 732 -28.56 15.41 -11.33
CA PHE A 732 -29.08 15.70 -10.00
C PHE A 732 -30.26 16.67 -9.97
N LEU A 733 -30.24 17.71 -10.82
CA LEU A 733 -31.39 18.62 -10.94
C LEU A 733 -32.68 17.91 -11.38
N LYS A 734 -32.54 16.78 -12.11
CA LYS A 734 -33.66 15.96 -12.60
C LYS A 734 -34.12 14.95 -11.54
N SER A 735 -33.22 14.42 -10.71
CA SER A 735 -33.49 13.36 -9.72
C SER A 735 -34.00 13.87 -8.36
N ARG A 736 -34.97 14.81 -8.35
CA ARG A 736 -35.52 15.62 -7.22
C ARG A 736 -35.82 14.93 -5.86
N ASP A 737 -35.60 13.63 -5.70
CA ASP A 737 -35.80 12.87 -4.47
C ASP A 737 -34.60 12.82 -3.52
N GLN A 738 -33.39 13.22 -3.94
CA GLN A 738 -32.22 13.29 -3.03
C GLN A 738 -32.13 14.65 -2.33
N LYS A 739 -32.92 14.84 -1.26
CA LYS A 739 -32.95 16.09 -0.47
C LYS A 739 -31.77 16.27 0.48
N ASP A 740 -30.97 15.23 0.70
CA ASP A 740 -29.91 15.21 1.71
C ASP A 740 -28.51 15.39 1.11
N VAL A 741 -28.44 15.81 -0.16
CA VAL A 741 -27.21 15.87 -0.95
C VAL A 741 -27.01 17.26 -1.56
N ILE A 742 -25.81 17.82 -1.41
CA ILE A 742 -25.40 19.11 -2.01
C ILE A 742 -24.50 18.83 -3.21
N TYR A 743 -24.95 19.23 -4.40
CA TYR A 743 -24.11 19.27 -5.61
C TYR A 743 -23.79 20.70 -6.00
N TYR A 744 -22.54 20.92 -6.37
CA TYR A 744 -22.08 22.20 -6.89
C TYR A 744 -22.15 22.21 -8.42
N PRO A 745 -22.59 23.33 -9.04
CA PRO A 745 -22.59 23.46 -10.48
C PRO A 745 -21.16 23.49 -11.00
N ALA A 746 -20.89 22.83 -12.12
CA ALA A 746 -19.59 22.90 -12.78
C ALA A 746 -19.15 24.35 -13.03
N ASP A 747 -17.87 24.63 -12.81
CA ASP A 747 -17.27 25.93 -13.09
C ASP A 747 -16.54 25.89 -14.44
N PRO A 748 -17.07 26.52 -15.49
CA PRO A 748 -16.46 26.48 -16.81
C PRO A 748 -15.14 27.23 -16.91
N ASN A 749 -14.78 28.09 -15.93
CA ASN A 749 -13.51 28.83 -15.93
C ASN A 749 -12.43 28.13 -15.08
N MET A 750 -12.76 27.00 -14.45
CA MET A 750 -11.85 26.27 -13.59
C MET A 750 -10.56 25.87 -14.33
N PRO A 751 -10.60 25.33 -15.57
CA PRO A 751 -9.38 24.93 -16.26
C PRO A 751 -8.41 26.09 -16.50
N GLU A 752 -8.92 27.24 -16.93
CA GLU A 752 -8.11 28.45 -17.14
C GLU A 752 -7.54 28.99 -15.82
N GLU A 753 -8.36 29.05 -14.76
CA GLU A 753 -7.92 29.55 -13.45
C GLU A 753 -6.84 28.67 -12.84
N LEU A 754 -6.99 27.34 -12.90
CA LEU A 754 -5.97 26.41 -12.45
C LEU A 754 -4.70 26.51 -13.30
N THR A 755 -4.82 26.71 -14.61
CA THR A 755 -3.65 26.96 -15.47
C THR A 755 -2.88 28.19 -15.01
N GLU A 756 -3.56 29.32 -14.73
CA GLU A 756 -2.92 30.53 -14.21
C GLU A 756 -2.27 30.32 -12.83
N ILE A 757 -2.88 29.50 -11.98
CA ILE A 757 -2.32 29.12 -10.68
C ILE A 757 -1.03 28.33 -10.88
N VAL A 758 -1.06 27.25 -11.68
CA VAL A 758 0.10 26.40 -11.96
C VAL A 758 1.23 27.22 -12.57
N GLU A 759 0.93 28.13 -13.51
CA GLU A 759 1.93 29.02 -14.12
C GLU A 759 2.56 30.03 -13.14
N SER A 760 1.94 30.25 -11.99
CA SER A 760 2.47 31.12 -10.93
C SER A 760 3.41 30.40 -9.95
N VAL A 761 3.41 29.07 -9.93
CA VAL A 761 4.23 28.25 -9.01
C VAL A 761 5.72 28.40 -9.32
N ARG A 762 6.52 28.65 -8.28
CA ARG A 762 7.98 28.85 -8.38
C ARG A 762 8.82 27.96 -7.45
N PHE A 763 8.18 27.28 -6.50
CA PHE A 763 8.86 26.50 -5.47
C PHE A 763 8.17 25.15 -5.29
N CYS A 764 8.92 24.14 -4.86
CA CYS A 764 8.39 22.84 -4.49
C CYS A 764 8.56 22.58 -2.99
N ILE A 765 7.86 21.55 -2.48
CA ILE A 765 8.07 21.09 -1.11
C ILE A 765 9.47 20.44 -0.96
N HIS A 766 10.09 20.64 0.20
CA HIS A 766 11.35 20.00 0.57
C HIS A 766 11.21 19.26 1.90
N ARG A 767 11.79 18.05 1.99
CA ARG A 767 11.70 17.21 3.19
C ARG A 767 13.10 16.74 3.62
N ASP A 768 13.38 16.94 4.91
CA ASP A 768 14.53 16.34 5.60
C ASP A 768 14.07 15.85 6.96
N ASP A 769 13.60 14.61 7.01
CA ASP A 769 12.97 14.03 8.18
C ASP A 769 13.91 14.01 9.39
N ALA A 770 15.20 13.75 9.19
CA ALA A 770 16.18 13.75 10.27
C ALA A 770 16.33 15.15 10.90
N VAL A 771 16.37 16.19 10.07
CA VAL A 771 16.43 17.58 10.55
C VAL A 771 15.09 18.00 11.16
N MET A 772 13.97 17.60 10.55
CA MET A 772 12.62 17.91 11.03
C MET A 772 12.34 17.26 12.40
N ASP A 773 12.79 16.02 12.62
CA ASP A 773 12.67 15.32 13.90
C ASP A 773 13.48 16.04 15.00
N ILE A 774 14.69 16.52 14.68
CA ILE A 774 15.48 17.35 15.58
C ILE A 774 14.72 18.62 15.96
N ILE A 775 14.13 19.30 14.97
CA ILE A 775 13.39 20.54 15.17
C ILE A 775 12.17 20.30 16.07
N LYS A 776 11.36 19.28 15.76
CA LYS A 776 10.17 18.91 16.55
C LYS A 776 10.53 18.55 17.99
N ASP A 777 11.53 17.70 18.18
CA ASP A 777 11.98 17.24 19.51
C ASP A 777 12.39 18.40 20.42
N GLU A 778 13.16 19.36 19.91
CA GLU A 778 13.66 20.48 20.72
C GLU A 778 12.61 21.59 20.90
N SER A 779 11.69 21.74 19.93
CA SER A 779 10.66 22.79 19.92
C SER A 779 9.53 22.57 20.93
N ALA A 780 9.25 21.32 21.32
CA ALA A 780 8.23 20.99 22.30
C ALA A 780 8.37 21.79 23.62
N GLY A 781 9.62 21.99 24.08
CA GLY A 781 9.90 22.76 25.30
C GLY A 781 9.53 24.24 25.19
N TYR A 782 9.64 24.84 24.00
CA TYR A 782 9.25 26.22 23.73
C TYR A 782 7.73 26.38 23.68
N PHE A 783 7.03 25.45 23.03
CA PHE A 783 5.56 25.46 22.96
C PHE A 783 4.93 25.31 24.34
N LEU A 784 5.51 24.47 25.21
CA LEU A 784 5.12 24.34 26.62
C LEU A 784 5.55 25.51 27.52
N GLY A 785 6.27 26.51 26.99
CA GLY A 785 6.73 27.69 27.74
C GLY A 785 7.88 27.44 28.72
N SER A 786 8.55 26.29 28.63
CA SER A 786 9.68 25.92 29.50
C SER A 786 11.04 26.41 29.01
N ARG A 787 11.14 26.86 27.75
CA ARG A 787 12.35 27.40 27.10
C ARG A 787 12.00 28.58 26.17
N THR A 788 12.99 29.40 25.86
CA THR A 788 12.91 30.46 24.82
C THR A 788 13.12 29.86 23.43
N ALA A 789 12.67 30.55 22.39
CA ALA A 789 12.87 30.11 21.00
C ALA A 789 14.36 30.11 20.65
N GLU A 790 15.10 31.13 21.09
CA GLU A 790 16.52 31.31 20.82
C GLU A 790 17.37 30.18 21.42
N ASP A 791 17.06 29.74 22.64
CA ASP A 791 17.82 28.67 23.28
C ASP A 791 17.53 27.31 22.62
N VAL A 792 16.28 27.07 22.23
CA VAL A 792 15.88 25.88 21.48
C VAL A 792 16.58 25.83 20.12
N LEU A 793 16.51 26.92 19.34
CA LEU A 793 17.03 26.95 17.98
C LEU A 793 18.56 26.89 17.93
N LYS A 794 19.28 27.33 18.98
CA LYS A 794 20.72 27.06 19.13
C LYS A 794 21.04 25.58 19.28
N ILE A 795 20.19 24.81 19.97
CA ILE A 795 20.36 23.36 20.10
C ILE A 795 20.06 22.69 18.77
N VAL A 796 19.00 23.12 18.09
CA VAL A 796 18.66 22.68 16.72
C VAL A 796 19.85 22.92 15.79
N ASP A 797 20.42 24.12 15.75
CA ASP A 797 21.58 24.44 14.91
C ASP A 797 22.77 23.51 15.16
N ASN A 798 23.05 23.17 16.41
CA ASN A 798 24.16 22.27 16.74
C ASN A 798 23.89 20.84 16.25
N ARG A 799 22.66 20.33 16.47
CA ARG A 799 22.28 18.95 16.11
C ARG A 799 22.11 18.80 14.59
N ALA A 800 21.40 19.70 13.93
CA ALA A 800 21.17 19.67 12.49
C ALA A 800 22.46 19.88 11.70
N ARG A 801 23.36 20.76 12.16
CA ARG A 801 24.70 20.92 11.55
C ARG A 801 25.49 19.63 11.54
N GLN A 802 25.39 18.81 12.59
CA GLN A 802 26.08 17.53 12.63
C GLN A 802 25.57 16.59 11.53
N VAL A 803 24.25 16.47 11.38
CA VAL A 803 23.61 15.67 10.31
C VAL A 803 24.05 16.16 8.93
N VAL A 804 23.99 17.47 8.69
CA VAL A 804 24.41 18.10 7.43
C VAL A 804 25.92 17.95 7.17
N GLN A 805 26.76 17.84 8.19
CA GLN A 805 28.20 17.62 8.03
C GLN A 805 28.55 16.17 7.69
N GLU A 806 27.75 15.23 8.19
CA GLU A 806 27.91 13.78 7.98
C GLU A 806 27.47 13.34 6.58
N ARG A 807 26.49 14.04 5.97
CA ARG A 807 26.15 13.93 4.55
C ARG A 807 27.14 14.69 3.68
#